data_AF-A0A493TS57-F1
#
_entry.id   AF-A0A493TS57-F1
#
_cell.length_a   1.000
_cell.length_b   1.000
_cell.length_c   1.000
_cell.angle_alpha   90.00
_cell.angle_beta   90.00
_cell.angle_gamma   90.00
#
_symmetry.space_group_name_H-M   'P 1'
#
loop_
_entity.id
_entity.type
_entity.pdbx_description
1 polymer ?
#
loop_
_entity_poly.entity_id
_entity_poly.type
_entity_poly.pdbx_seq_one_letter_code
_entity_poly.pdbx_strand_id
1 'polypeptide(L)'
;MAAATERPGAMHPLPRGIREMSREETVCKYCGVSYLILHEFKAMEEKVKALEKQITFYEGSVEREKRLQEELQSLYLDLEHCRADRESKTERITNLTKELKAKQDELKNAKEDLRYFQEEKEAAYKQSQVLRNTLEHHCSTLNKAVSLFPFIRSELENIKEVVSSNLESWAALKEEIFVQIKTVSKEALTEIPKLNQRLAKSQRENESLQEKVKHLTLVADTVELKTQQLQTSLQQGNELQSRCRELQKETLDLTNQVETTGLKLQKVTAEMDHYKKLLMMKSTELDVCQNELKKMKYENGISESRLTKELKEKEESLLISQQVCKHLQEEVAEKERREEDLKRRTSRSESELETLKALLQQTEEEVVMLKQERELMLISHQNRTEQLQETLRQKMRNEDNWREKMEIDLAKGEARHKEAILKVKEEARVELDIERQKQQELITKYQRDHEELQKKIPGLISSATNSLRMEAEILEKKLQDVQIKLAEKDEDKEKEIQDLKRIITELEFQLEMEKNNNESFLDNMRKEIKHKSDELEKLTQERTQLIHNLSQVQEENTLLQETVRRECEERYELTAALTQAREQVLELKKLSGNFPLSPCSLAQGSLTSSAALLGDYGQKSRPSPSSGKEINLSGQFGISRAAKAPTSSKRGGSVALPALSPPHPPRGRASSLNEPRSRIAAVIRRQLSQL
;
A
#
# COMPACT_ATOMS: atom_id res chain seq x y z
N MET A 1 30.72 -107.54 76.77
CA MET A 1 31.66 -108.39 77.51
C MET A 1 32.40 -107.54 78.54
N ALA A 2 31.75 -107.24 79.67
CA ALA A 2 32.30 -106.75 80.94
C ALA A 2 31.11 -106.69 81.90
N ALA A 3 31.15 -107.41 83.01
CA ALA A 3 30.03 -107.46 83.95
C ALA A 3 30.26 -106.45 85.08
N ALA A 4 29.47 -105.38 85.10
CA ALA A 4 29.36 -104.48 86.24
C ALA A 4 28.08 -104.84 87.02
N THR A 5 28.26 -105.30 88.26
CA THR A 5 27.22 -106.00 89.01
C THR A 5 26.40 -105.04 89.88
N GLU A 6 25.39 -104.38 89.31
CA GLU A 6 24.39 -103.69 90.13
C GLU A 6 23.50 -104.71 90.86
N ARG A 7 23.54 -104.68 92.19
CA ARG A 7 22.72 -105.54 93.04
C ARG A 7 21.26 -105.05 93.02
N PRO A 8 20.27 -105.88 92.65
CA PRO A 8 18.89 -105.57 92.93
C PRO A 8 18.69 -105.48 94.45
N GLY A 9 18.13 -104.36 94.92
CA GLY A 9 17.68 -104.21 96.29
C GLY A 9 16.45 -105.08 96.55
N ALA A 10 16.66 -106.38 96.75
CA ALA A 10 15.59 -107.33 97.03
C ALA A 10 14.96 -107.02 98.41
N MET A 11 13.84 -106.28 98.41
CA MET A 11 12.92 -106.32 99.54
C MET A 11 12.33 -107.73 99.62
N HIS A 12 12.96 -108.58 100.44
CA HIS A 12 12.35 -109.82 100.87
C HIS A 12 11.11 -109.46 101.71
N PRO A 13 9.88 -109.84 101.29
CA PRO A 13 8.73 -109.69 102.15
C PRO A 13 8.94 -110.53 103.41
N LEU A 14 8.50 -110.01 104.57
CA LEU A 14 8.56 -110.75 105.83
C LEU A 14 7.96 -112.16 105.65
N PRO A 15 8.59 -113.22 106.20
CA PRO A 15 8.09 -114.58 106.11
C PRO A 15 6.62 -114.68 106.51
N ARG A 16 5.83 -115.44 105.75
CA ARG A 16 4.35 -115.43 105.83
C ARG A 16 3.84 -115.61 107.26
N GLY A 17 4.44 -116.52 108.02
CA GLY A 17 4.09 -116.78 109.43
C GLY A 17 4.34 -115.61 110.41
N ILE A 18 5.20 -114.64 110.09
CA ILE A 18 5.38 -113.41 110.90
C ILE A 18 4.31 -112.36 110.55
N ARG A 19 3.84 -112.38 109.31
CA ARG A 19 2.85 -111.43 108.77
C ARG A 19 1.41 -111.73 109.20
N GLU A 20 1.17 -112.96 109.66
CA GLU A 20 -0.14 -113.50 110.06
C GLU A 20 -0.29 -113.66 111.59
N MET A 21 0.72 -113.25 112.39
CA MET A 21 0.63 -113.29 113.86
C MET A 21 -0.32 -112.22 114.40
N SER A 22 -0.95 -112.50 115.54
CA SER A 22 -1.76 -111.51 116.25
C SER A 22 -0.88 -110.40 116.85
N ARG A 23 -1.42 -109.18 117.00
CA ARG A 23 -0.63 -108.05 117.53
C ARG A 23 -0.04 -108.33 118.91
N GLU A 24 -0.74 -109.09 119.74
CA GLU A 24 -0.33 -109.51 121.08
C GLU A 24 0.93 -110.39 121.09
N GLU A 25 1.16 -111.18 120.04
CA GLU A 25 2.34 -112.05 119.90
C GLU A 25 3.57 -111.30 119.36
N THR A 26 3.35 -110.18 118.64
CA THR A 26 4.45 -109.35 118.11
C THR A 26 5.08 -108.43 119.16
N VAL A 27 4.48 -108.30 120.35
CA VAL A 27 4.85 -107.31 121.38
C VAL A 27 5.77 -107.89 122.45
N CYS A 28 6.85 -107.17 122.76
CA CYS A 28 7.76 -107.54 123.84
C CYS A 28 7.07 -107.41 125.21
N LYS A 29 6.92 -108.52 125.93
CA LYS A 29 6.30 -108.58 127.27
C LYS A 29 7.01 -107.75 128.36
N TYR A 30 8.23 -107.26 128.12
CA TYR A 30 8.99 -106.45 129.07
C TYR A 30 8.95 -104.93 128.79
N CYS A 31 8.71 -104.49 127.54
CA CYS A 31 8.74 -103.07 127.19
C CYS A 31 7.56 -102.58 126.34
N GLY A 32 6.61 -103.45 125.96
CA GLY A 32 5.41 -103.07 125.21
C GLY A 32 5.65 -102.69 123.74
N VAL A 33 6.90 -102.69 123.27
CA VAL A 33 7.28 -102.39 121.89
C VAL A 33 7.11 -103.63 121.02
N SER A 34 6.43 -103.51 119.87
CA SER A 34 6.36 -104.58 118.88
C SER A 34 7.69 -104.76 118.14
N TYR A 35 8.14 -106.01 118.00
CA TYR A 35 9.36 -106.37 117.26
C TYR A 35 9.28 -106.02 115.76
N LEU A 36 8.09 -105.69 115.25
CA LEU A 36 7.88 -105.25 113.86
C LEU A 36 8.05 -103.74 113.66
N ILE A 37 8.12 -102.94 114.73
CA ILE A 37 8.16 -101.47 114.65
C ILE A 37 9.36 -100.96 113.83
N LEU A 38 10.52 -101.62 113.88
CA LEU A 38 11.68 -101.23 113.06
C LEU A 38 11.43 -101.44 111.55
N HIS A 39 10.71 -102.51 111.19
CA HIS A 39 10.32 -102.77 109.80
C HIS A 39 9.23 -101.78 109.35
N GLU A 40 8.27 -101.45 110.21
CA GLU A 40 7.23 -100.44 109.93
C GLU A 40 7.85 -99.04 109.76
N PHE A 41 8.77 -98.62 110.63
CA PHE A 41 9.53 -97.38 110.45
C PHE A 41 10.31 -97.36 109.14
N LYS A 42 11.03 -98.44 108.80
CA LYS A 42 11.79 -98.50 107.55
C LYS A 42 10.88 -98.48 106.31
N ALA A 43 9.73 -99.14 106.36
CA ALA A 43 8.73 -99.06 105.29
C ALA A 43 8.07 -97.68 105.18
N MET A 44 7.93 -96.94 106.28
CA MET A 44 7.48 -95.55 106.26
C MET A 44 8.58 -94.60 105.75
N GLU A 45 9.84 -94.82 106.11
CA GLU A 45 11.00 -94.05 105.63
C GLU A 45 11.18 -94.21 104.10
N GLU A 46 11.04 -95.43 103.58
CA GLU A 46 11.03 -95.71 102.13
C GLU A 46 9.85 -95.00 101.43
N LYS A 47 8.65 -95.01 102.03
CA LYS A 47 7.48 -94.28 101.51
C LYS A 47 7.67 -92.76 101.53
N VAL A 48 8.26 -92.21 102.60
CA VAL A 48 8.59 -90.78 102.69
C VAL A 48 9.60 -90.42 101.59
N LYS A 49 10.69 -91.18 101.43
CA LYS A 49 11.65 -90.97 100.32
C LYS A 49 11.03 -91.12 98.93
N ALA A 50 10.03 -91.99 98.77
CA ALA A 50 9.28 -92.10 97.52
C ALA A 50 8.37 -90.88 97.27
N LEU A 51 7.71 -90.36 98.31
CA LEU A 51 6.89 -89.16 98.25
C LEU A 51 7.72 -87.90 98.05
N GLU A 52 8.89 -87.76 98.70
CA GLU A 52 9.85 -86.67 98.49
C GLU A 52 10.34 -86.63 97.03
N LYS A 53 10.61 -87.80 96.43
CA LYS A 53 10.93 -87.92 95.00
C LYS A 53 9.76 -87.56 94.08
N GLN A 54 8.52 -87.82 94.50
CA GLN A 54 7.34 -87.40 93.75
C GLN A 54 7.10 -85.88 93.87
N ILE A 55 7.24 -85.31 95.08
CA ILE A 55 7.11 -83.87 95.34
C ILE A 55 8.12 -83.11 94.49
N THR A 56 9.41 -83.45 94.58
CA THR A 56 10.47 -82.80 93.76
C THR A 56 10.28 -82.97 92.25
N PHE A 57 9.67 -84.08 91.80
CA PHE A 57 9.27 -84.24 90.40
C PHE A 57 8.10 -83.32 89.99
N TYR A 58 7.09 -83.19 90.86
CA TYR A 58 5.92 -82.35 90.63
C TYR A 58 6.25 -80.85 90.73
N GLU A 59 7.05 -80.42 91.70
CA GLU A 59 7.62 -79.07 91.79
C GLU A 59 8.31 -78.71 90.47
N GLY A 60 9.30 -79.51 90.06
CA GLY A 60 9.98 -79.31 88.78
C GLY A 60 9.06 -79.36 87.55
N SER A 61 7.84 -79.91 87.66
CA SER A 61 6.81 -79.84 86.63
C SER A 61 6.02 -78.54 86.66
N VAL A 62 5.66 -78.04 87.85
CA VAL A 62 5.03 -76.73 88.05
C VAL A 62 5.97 -75.61 87.59
N GLU A 63 7.28 -75.67 87.88
CA GLU A 63 8.22 -74.67 87.34
C GLU A 63 8.39 -74.75 85.81
N ARG A 64 8.25 -75.94 85.19
CA ARG A 64 8.22 -76.05 83.73
C ARG A 64 6.95 -75.44 83.15
N GLU A 65 5.79 -75.75 83.72
CA GLU A 65 4.50 -75.22 83.29
C GLU A 65 4.44 -73.70 83.46
N LYS A 66 4.95 -73.17 84.57
CA LYS A 66 5.08 -71.72 84.79
C LYS A 66 5.95 -71.04 83.73
N ARG A 67 7.13 -71.60 83.41
CA ARG A 67 8.00 -71.05 82.35
C ARG A 67 7.31 -71.10 80.99
N LEU A 68 6.65 -72.20 80.64
CA LEU A 68 5.87 -72.31 79.41
C LEU A 68 4.72 -71.30 79.36
N GLN A 69 4.09 -70.97 80.49
CA GLN A 69 3.05 -69.96 80.57
C GLN A 69 3.59 -68.53 80.41
N GLU A 70 4.76 -68.24 80.99
CA GLU A 70 5.49 -66.97 80.79
C GLU A 70 5.96 -66.81 79.32
N GLU A 71 6.51 -67.86 78.71
CA GLU A 71 6.88 -67.91 77.29
C GLU A 71 5.65 -67.72 76.37
N LEU A 72 4.53 -68.39 76.68
CA LEU A 72 3.27 -68.23 75.94
C LEU A 72 2.77 -66.79 75.99
N GLN A 73 2.83 -66.13 77.15
CA GLN A 73 2.43 -64.73 77.30
C GLN A 73 3.34 -63.79 76.49
N SER A 74 4.65 -64.01 76.48
CA SER A 74 5.58 -63.27 75.61
C SER A 74 5.20 -63.42 74.13
N LEU A 75 4.98 -64.66 73.68
CA LEU A 75 4.62 -64.94 72.29
C LEU A 75 3.27 -64.32 71.88
N TYR A 76 2.29 -64.22 72.79
CA TYR A 76 1.04 -63.50 72.53
C TYR A 76 1.27 -61.99 72.35
N LEU A 77 2.09 -61.36 73.21
CA LEU A 77 2.44 -59.95 73.09
C LEU A 77 3.20 -59.66 71.78
N ASP A 78 4.14 -60.52 71.41
CA ASP A 78 4.89 -60.41 70.15
C ASP A 78 3.97 -60.56 68.93
N LEU A 79 2.99 -61.48 68.98
CA LEU A 79 1.98 -61.65 67.93
C LEU A 79 1.03 -60.45 67.79
N GLU A 80 0.60 -59.83 68.90
CA GLU A 80 -0.20 -58.62 68.86
C GLU A 80 0.60 -57.44 68.30
N HIS A 81 1.88 -57.29 68.70
CA HIS A 81 2.76 -56.27 68.16
C HIS A 81 2.98 -56.44 66.64
N CYS A 82 3.27 -57.67 66.19
CA CYS A 82 3.41 -57.97 64.76
C CYS A 82 2.11 -57.72 63.97
N ARG A 83 0.95 -57.96 64.58
CA ARG A 83 -0.36 -57.65 63.97
C ARG A 83 -0.54 -56.14 63.79
N ALA A 84 -0.30 -55.36 64.85
CA ALA A 84 -0.44 -53.91 64.81
C ALA A 84 0.53 -53.24 63.81
N ASP A 85 1.79 -53.70 63.75
CA ASP A 85 2.75 -53.22 62.74
C ASP A 85 2.33 -53.60 61.31
N ARG A 86 1.84 -54.84 61.10
CA ARG A 86 1.27 -55.25 59.80
C ARG A 86 0.06 -54.40 59.41
N GLU A 87 -0.87 -54.13 60.31
CA GLU A 87 -2.04 -53.28 60.06
C GLU A 87 -1.60 -51.85 59.70
N SER A 88 -0.69 -51.25 60.48
CA SER A 88 -0.10 -49.94 60.21
C SER A 88 0.65 -49.88 58.86
N LYS A 89 1.37 -50.94 58.47
CA LYS A 89 2.01 -51.05 57.16
C LYS A 89 0.98 -51.16 56.04
N THR A 90 -0.09 -51.92 56.26
CA THR A 90 -1.18 -52.08 55.29
C THR A 90 -1.90 -50.75 55.06
N GLU A 91 -2.24 -50.02 56.12
CA GLU A 91 -2.86 -48.69 56.03
C GLU A 91 -1.97 -47.71 55.25
N ARG A 92 -0.68 -47.64 55.59
CA ARG A 92 0.32 -46.84 54.85
C ARG A 92 0.36 -47.19 53.36
N ILE A 93 0.37 -48.47 53.01
CA ILE A 93 0.32 -48.91 51.61
C ILE A 93 -0.98 -48.46 50.93
N THR A 94 -2.14 -48.59 51.57
CA THR A 94 -3.41 -48.14 50.98
C THR A 94 -3.46 -46.63 50.76
N ASN A 95 -2.88 -45.83 51.65
CA ASN A 95 -2.83 -44.37 51.50
C ASN A 95 -1.86 -43.96 50.39
N LEU A 96 -0.66 -44.54 50.34
CA LEU A 96 0.28 -44.34 49.22
C LEU A 96 -0.32 -44.77 47.88
N THR A 97 -1.14 -45.82 47.84
CA THR A 97 -1.84 -46.28 46.63
C THR A 97 -2.88 -45.26 46.16
N LYS A 98 -3.63 -44.63 47.09
CA LYS A 98 -4.56 -43.53 46.76
C LYS A 98 -3.84 -42.30 46.22
N GLU A 99 -2.74 -41.91 46.87
CA GLU A 99 -1.90 -40.78 46.42
C GLU A 99 -1.29 -41.03 45.04
N LEU A 100 -0.74 -42.22 44.81
CA LEU A 100 -0.20 -42.62 43.51
C LEU A 100 -1.27 -42.54 42.41
N LYS A 101 -2.48 -43.02 42.69
CA LYS A 101 -3.60 -42.95 41.75
C LYS A 101 -4.02 -41.50 41.47
N ALA A 102 -4.13 -40.67 42.49
CA ALA A 102 -4.42 -39.23 42.31
C ALA A 102 -3.34 -38.54 41.46
N LYS A 103 -2.05 -38.85 41.67
CA LYS A 103 -0.95 -38.33 40.86
C LYS A 103 -0.94 -38.89 39.43
N GLN A 104 -1.41 -40.11 39.22
CA GLN A 104 -1.59 -40.69 37.89
C GLN A 104 -2.72 -40.00 37.11
N ASP A 105 -3.84 -39.67 37.79
CA ASP A 105 -4.95 -38.91 37.20
C ASP A 105 -4.55 -37.43 36.93
N GLU A 106 -3.84 -36.77 37.85
CA GLU A 106 -3.25 -35.43 37.61
C GLU A 106 -2.32 -35.43 36.38
N LEU A 107 -1.42 -36.43 36.26
CA LEU A 107 -0.52 -36.57 35.12
C LEU A 107 -1.26 -36.84 33.80
N LYS A 108 -2.40 -37.54 33.86
CA LYS A 108 -3.25 -37.77 32.69
C LYS A 108 -3.90 -36.47 32.21
N ASN A 109 -4.49 -35.70 33.13
CA ASN A 109 -5.09 -34.40 32.83
C ASN A 109 -4.04 -33.42 32.27
N ALA A 110 -2.86 -33.33 32.90
CA ALA A 110 -1.76 -32.48 32.40
C ALA A 110 -1.27 -32.88 31.00
N LYS A 111 -1.37 -34.16 30.61
CA LYS A 111 -1.09 -34.62 29.23
C LYS A 111 -2.21 -34.27 28.25
N GLU A 112 -3.45 -34.23 28.71
CA GLU A 112 -4.61 -33.77 27.93
C GLU A 112 -4.51 -32.26 27.67
N ASP A 113 -4.21 -31.46 28.70
CA ASP A 113 -3.94 -30.02 28.59
C ASP A 113 -2.75 -29.72 27.67
N LEU A 114 -1.65 -30.48 27.79
CA LEU A 114 -0.48 -30.32 26.91
C LEU A 114 -0.84 -30.52 25.43
N ARG A 115 -1.67 -31.53 25.10
CA ARG A 115 -2.15 -31.72 23.72
C ARG A 115 -3.02 -30.55 23.27
N TYR A 116 -3.96 -30.12 24.11
CA TYR A 116 -4.84 -28.98 23.82
C TYR A 116 -4.03 -27.71 23.49
N PHE A 117 -3.08 -27.33 24.35
CA PHE A 117 -2.21 -26.17 24.10
C PHE A 117 -1.31 -26.34 22.87
N GLN A 118 -0.94 -27.57 22.52
CA GLN A 118 -0.15 -27.84 21.31
C GLN A 118 -0.99 -27.72 20.03
N GLU A 119 -2.25 -28.17 20.05
CA GLU A 119 -3.24 -27.97 18.98
C GLU A 119 -3.58 -26.47 18.82
N GLU A 120 -3.81 -25.75 19.92
CA GLU A 120 -4.06 -24.30 19.93
C GLU A 120 -2.86 -23.51 19.37
N LYS A 121 -1.64 -23.87 19.79
CA LYS A 121 -0.39 -23.30 19.25
C LYS A 121 -0.27 -23.54 17.74
N GLU A 122 -0.61 -24.73 17.25
CA GLU A 122 -0.55 -25.04 15.82
C GLU A 122 -1.62 -24.28 15.02
N ALA A 123 -2.83 -24.12 15.58
CA ALA A 123 -3.88 -23.29 15.01
C ALA A 123 -3.47 -21.80 14.93
N ALA A 124 -2.91 -21.25 16.02
CA ALA A 124 -2.39 -19.89 16.06
C ALA A 124 -1.22 -19.68 15.07
N TYR A 125 -0.34 -20.67 14.93
CA TYR A 125 0.75 -20.65 13.94
C TYR A 125 0.19 -20.62 12.50
N LYS A 126 -0.78 -21.49 12.18
CA LYS A 126 -1.46 -21.50 10.87
C LYS A 126 -2.13 -20.16 10.58
N GLN A 127 -2.81 -19.56 11.56
CA GLN A 127 -3.43 -18.23 11.43
C GLN A 127 -2.39 -17.13 11.20
N SER A 128 -1.27 -17.13 11.95
CA SER A 128 -0.15 -16.20 11.75
C SER A 128 0.45 -16.31 10.35
N GLN A 129 0.57 -17.53 9.81
CA GLN A 129 1.11 -17.75 8.47
C GLN A 129 0.14 -17.28 7.37
N VAL A 130 -1.17 -17.46 7.54
CA VAL A 130 -2.18 -16.88 6.63
C VAL A 130 -2.07 -15.35 6.63
N LEU A 131 -2.03 -14.71 7.80
CA LEU A 131 -1.87 -13.25 7.91
C LEU A 131 -0.57 -12.75 7.26
N ARG A 132 0.54 -13.48 7.41
CA ARG A 132 1.83 -13.16 6.77
C ARG A 132 1.73 -13.20 5.25
N ASN A 133 1.17 -14.29 4.70
CA ASN A 133 0.98 -14.44 3.25
C ASN A 133 0.07 -13.33 2.69
N THR A 134 -0.98 -12.95 3.42
CA THR A 134 -1.87 -11.84 3.07
C THR A 134 -1.12 -10.50 3.09
N LEU A 135 -0.29 -10.24 4.10
CA LEU A 135 0.55 -9.04 4.18
C LEU A 135 1.56 -8.97 3.03
N GLU A 136 2.25 -10.06 2.71
CA GLU A 136 3.18 -10.15 1.57
C GLU A 136 2.48 -9.88 0.24
N HIS A 137 1.24 -10.37 0.06
CA HIS A 137 0.41 -10.09 -1.10
C HIS A 137 0.02 -8.60 -1.19
N HIS A 138 -0.37 -7.97 -0.06
CA HIS A 138 -0.66 -6.54 -0.01
C HIS A 138 0.59 -5.68 -0.28
N CYS A 139 1.74 -5.99 0.32
CA CYS A 139 3.01 -5.33 0.03
C CYS A 139 3.40 -5.47 -1.44
N SER A 140 3.25 -6.66 -2.03
CA SER A 140 3.51 -6.88 -3.46
C SER A 140 2.57 -6.07 -4.36
N THR A 141 1.31 -5.93 -3.98
CA THR A 141 0.31 -5.14 -4.71
C THR A 141 0.59 -3.64 -4.59
N LEU A 142 0.95 -3.17 -3.39
CA LEU A 142 1.36 -1.79 -3.15
C LEU A 142 2.62 -1.44 -3.92
N ASN A 143 3.64 -2.31 -3.94
CA ASN A 143 4.86 -2.11 -4.73
C ASN A 143 4.55 -2.00 -6.24
N LYS A 144 3.63 -2.81 -6.77
CA LYS A 144 3.14 -2.66 -8.15
C LYS A 144 2.46 -1.31 -8.37
N ALA A 145 1.56 -0.88 -7.49
CA ALA A 145 0.90 0.42 -7.59
C ALA A 145 1.90 1.59 -7.53
N VAL A 146 2.86 1.55 -6.60
CA VAL A 146 3.94 2.55 -6.49
C VAL A 146 4.81 2.59 -7.74
N SER A 147 5.09 1.44 -8.37
CA SER A 147 5.84 1.37 -9.63
C SER A 147 5.14 2.03 -10.83
N LEU A 148 3.83 2.29 -10.75
CA LEU A 148 3.08 3.02 -11.76
C LEU A 148 3.14 4.55 -11.58
N PHE A 149 3.48 5.06 -10.39
CA PHE A 149 3.55 6.51 -10.15
C PHE A 149 4.56 7.26 -11.05
N PRO A 150 5.77 6.73 -11.35
CA PRO A 150 6.67 7.39 -12.29
C PRO A 150 6.05 7.55 -13.69
N PHE A 151 5.32 6.53 -14.17
CA PHE A 151 4.61 6.57 -15.46
C PHE A 151 3.45 7.58 -15.45
N ILE A 152 2.60 7.55 -14.41
CA ILE A 152 1.51 8.52 -14.26
C ILE A 152 2.06 9.96 -14.19
N ARG A 153 3.22 10.14 -13.53
CA ARG A 153 3.90 11.43 -13.45
C ARG A 153 4.48 11.89 -14.81
N SER A 154 5.06 10.99 -15.61
CA SER A 154 5.53 11.36 -16.96
C SER A 154 4.36 11.72 -17.87
N GLU A 155 3.25 11.00 -17.81
CA GLU A 155 2.04 11.33 -18.58
C GLU A 155 1.44 12.67 -18.16
N LEU A 156 1.43 13.01 -16.87
CA LEU A 156 0.99 14.32 -16.38
C LEU A 156 1.88 15.47 -16.87
N GLU A 157 3.21 15.30 -16.87
CA GLU A 157 4.12 16.32 -17.42
C GLU A 157 3.98 16.43 -18.95
N ASN A 158 3.81 15.32 -19.68
CA ASN A 158 3.51 15.32 -21.12
C ASN A 158 2.21 16.11 -21.42
N ILE A 159 1.13 15.86 -20.69
CA ILE A 159 -0.15 16.58 -20.84
C ILE A 159 0.03 18.07 -20.55
N LYS A 160 0.77 18.42 -19.49
CA LYS A 160 1.06 19.80 -19.10
C LYS A 160 1.87 20.52 -20.19
N GLU A 161 2.89 19.89 -20.77
CA GLU A 161 3.67 20.44 -21.89
C GLU A 161 2.80 20.70 -23.12
N VAL A 162 1.94 19.74 -23.49
CA VAL A 162 0.97 19.89 -24.60
C VAL A 162 -0.01 21.04 -24.33
N VAL A 163 -0.52 21.17 -23.10
CA VAL A 163 -1.43 22.27 -22.72
C VAL A 163 -0.70 23.62 -22.76
N SER A 164 0.53 23.71 -22.28
CA SER A 164 1.36 24.92 -22.35
C SER A 164 1.63 25.34 -23.80
N SER A 165 2.06 24.41 -24.65
CA SER A 165 2.29 24.64 -26.08
C SER A 165 1.02 25.10 -26.81
N ASN A 166 -0.13 24.49 -26.51
CA ASN A 166 -1.41 24.92 -27.06
C ASN A 166 -1.79 26.34 -26.60
N LEU A 167 -1.58 26.69 -25.33
CA LEU A 167 -1.81 28.04 -24.80
C LEU A 167 -0.93 29.10 -25.49
N GLU A 168 0.36 28.80 -25.71
CA GLU A 168 1.28 29.66 -26.46
C GLU A 168 0.82 29.82 -27.92
N SER A 169 0.42 28.73 -28.58
CA SER A 169 -0.10 28.78 -29.95
C SER A 169 -1.38 29.63 -30.05
N TRP A 170 -2.25 29.57 -29.04
CA TRP A 170 -3.50 30.34 -29.00
C TRP A 170 -3.24 31.82 -28.72
N ALA A 171 -2.26 32.14 -27.87
CA ALA A 171 -1.79 33.51 -27.66
C ALA A 171 -1.23 34.11 -28.95
N ALA A 172 -0.40 33.35 -29.69
CA ALA A 172 0.15 33.78 -30.98
C ALA A 172 -0.96 34.00 -32.03
N LEU A 173 -1.90 33.06 -32.17
CA LEU A 173 -3.02 33.18 -33.12
C LEU A 173 -3.95 34.35 -32.77
N LYS A 174 -4.21 34.60 -31.47
CA LYS A 174 -4.97 35.77 -31.00
C LYS A 174 -4.29 37.08 -31.42
N GLU A 175 -2.97 37.19 -31.27
CA GLU A 175 -2.22 38.38 -31.66
C GLU A 175 -2.21 38.56 -33.18
N GLU A 176 -2.06 37.48 -33.95
CA GLU A 176 -2.18 37.52 -35.42
C GLU A 176 -3.55 38.01 -35.87
N ILE A 177 -4.64 37.46 -35.32
CA ILE A 177 -6.02 37.89 -35.59
C ILE A 177 -6.19 39.39 -35.24
N PHE A 178 -5.63 39.85 -34.12
CA PHE A 178 -5.70 41.26 -33.74
C PHE A 178 -4.97 42.18 -34.74
N VAL A 179 -3.79 41.77 -35.22
CA VAL A 179 -3.04 42.46 -36.27
C VAL A 179 -3.81 42.48 -37.60
N GLN A 180 -4.44 41.37 -37.99
CA GLN A 180 -5.28 41.30 -39.18
C GLN A 180 -6.50 42.22 -39.08
N ILE A 181 -7.25 42.19 -37.96
CA ILE A 181 -8.39 43.09 -37.70
C ILE A 181 -7.96 44.56 -37.79
N LYS A 182 -6.83 44.92 -37.17
CA LYS A 182 -6.28 46.28 -37.20
C LYS A 182 -5.89 46.72 -38.62
N THR A 183 -5.38 45.80 -39.43
CA THR A 183 -5.00 46.04 -40.84
C THR A 183 -6.24 46.25 -41.71
N VAL A 184 -7.22 45.35 -41.65
CA VAL A 184 -8.50 45.46 -42.38
C VAL A 184 -9.26 46.73 -41.97
N SER A 185 -9.29 47.06 -40.67
CA SER A 185 -9.92 48.30 -40.18
C SER A 185 -9.25 49.55 -40.75
N LYS A 186 -7.91 49.55 -40.84
CA LYS A 186 -7.13 50.64 -41.43
C LYS A 186 -7.39 50.78 -42.93
N GLU A 187 -7.43 49.66 -43.67
CA GLU A 187 -7.76 49.68 -45.10
C GLU A 187 -9.17 50.21 -45.35
N ALA A 188 -10.17 49.71 -44.61
CA ALA A 188 -11.56 50.16 -44.68
C ALA A 188 -11.68 51.68 -44.41
N LEU A 189 -11.01 52.19 -43.37
CA LEU A 189 -10.94 53.63 -43.07
C LEU A 189 -10.30 54.46 -44.19
N THR A 190 -9.42 53.88 -45.02
CA THR A 190 -8.85 54.57 -46.19
C THR A 190 -9.70 54.46 -47.47
N GLU A 191 -10.52 53.41 -47.64
CA GLU A 191 -11.42 53.30 -48.80
C GLU A 191 -12.73 54.08 -48.63
N ILE A 192 -13.31 54.13 -47.42
CA ILE A 192 -14.52 54.93 -47.13
C ILE A 192 -14.46 56.36 -47.72
N PRO A 193 -13.42 57.18 -47.49
CA PRO A 193 -13.35 58.52 -48.08
C PRO A 193 -13.18 58.51 -49.61
N LYS A 194 -12.50 57.51 -50.20
CA LYS A 194 -12.35 57.38 -51.65
C LYS A 194 -13.66 56.99 -52.33
N LEU A 195 -14.48 56.15 -51.67
CA LEU A 195 -15.81 55.78 -52.13
C LEU A 195 -16.78 56.96 -52.01
N ASN A 196 -16.77 57.67 -50.88
CA ASN A 196 -17.57 58.89 -50.71
C ASN A 196 -17.19 59.99 -51.73
N GLN A 197 -15.90 60.14 -52.07
CA GLN A 197 -15.46 61.07 -53.11
C GLN A 197 -15.96 60.65 -54.51
N ARG A 198 -15.94 59.35 -54.82
CA ARG A 198 -16.49 58.81 -56.09
C ARG A 198 -18.00 59.01 -56.16
N LEU A 199 -18.74 58.73 -55.08
CA LEU A 199 -20.17 58.98 -54.96
C LEU A 199 -20.49 60.46 -55.18
N ALA A 200 -19.84 61.37 -54.46
CA ALA A 200 -20.04 62.82 -54.61
C ALA A 200 -19.60 63.39 -55.98
N LYS A 201 -18.79 62.67 -56.77
CA LYS A 201 -18.53 62.99 -58.17
C LYS A 201 -19.68 62.53 -59.07
N SER A 202 -20.09 61.27 -58.93
CA SER A 202 -21.21 60.69 -59.68
C SER A 202 -22.53 61.41 -59.43
N GLN A 203 -22.74 61.92 -58.21
CA GLN A 203 -23.97 62.60 -57.81
C GLN A 203 -24.08 63.99 -58.47
N ARG A 204 -22.99 64.76 -58.51
CA ARG A 204 -22.90 66.03 -59.29
C ARG A 204 -22.98 65.82 -60.80
N GLU A 205 -22.42 64.72 -61.31
CA GLU A 205 -22.57 64.33 -62.72
C GLU A 205 -24.03 64.00 -63.04
N ASN A 206 -24.74 63.32 -62.14
CA ASN A 206 -26.16 63.02 -62.27
C ASN A 206 -27.02 64.29 -62.20
N GLU A 207 -26.76 65.21 -61.26
CA GLU A 207 -27.42 66.52 -61.19
C GLU A 207 -27.23 67.32 -62.50
N SER A 208 -25.99 67.39 -63.03
CA SER A 208 -25.71 68.07 -64.30
C SER A 208 -26.39 67.41 -65.50
N LEU A 209 -26.55 66.08 -65.50
CA LEU A 209 -27.31 65.35 -66.52
C LEU A 209 -28.81 65.61 -66.37
N GLN A 210 -29.34 65.64 -65.15
CA GLN A 210 -30.74 65.94 -64.88
C GLN A 210 -31.12 67.38 -65.29
N GLU A 211 -30.23 68.35 -65.08
CA GLU A 211 -30.35 69.73 -65.57
C GLU A 211 -30.38 69.78 -67.11
N LYS A 212 -29.46 69.05 -67.77
CA LYS A 212 -29.42 68.92 -69.23
C LYS A 212 -30.67 68.24 -69.79
N VAL A 213 -31.19 67.21 -69.11
CA VAL A 213 -32.44 66.54 -69.51
C VAL A 213 -33.61 67.53 -69.42
N LYS A 214 -33.76 68.28 -68.32
CA LYS A 214 -34.80 69.33 -68.21
C LYS A 214 -34.72 70.37 -69.33
N HIS A 215 -33.51 70.83 -69.66
CA HIS A 215 -33.29 71.75 -70.78
C HIS A 215 -33.62 71.11 -72.14
N LEU A 216 -33.28 69.83 -72.34
CA LEU A 216 -33.57 69.11 -73.57
C LEU A 216 -35.06 68.80 -73.72
N THR A 217 -35.81 68.56 -72.64
CA THR A 217 -37.27 68.42 -72.66
C THR A 217 -37.93 69.72 -73.14
N LEU A 218 -37.59 70.87 -72.55
CA LEU A 218 -38.11 72.17 -72.98
C LEU A 218 -37.78 72.50 -74.45
N VAL A 219 -36.59 72.11 -74.91
CA VAL A 219 -36.20 72.27 -76.33
C VAL A 219 -36.96 71.28 -77.22
N ALA A 220 -37.20 70.03 -76.78
CA ALA A 220 -37.96 69.04 -77.52
C ALA A 220 -39.42 69.49 -77.74
N ASP A 221 -40.10 69.96 -76.69
CA ASP A 221 -41.48 70.47 -76.76
C ASP A 221 -41.59 71.66 -77.74
N THR A 222 -40.53 72.47 -77.85
CA THR A 222 -40.44 73.61 -78.79
C THR A 222 -40.10 73.18 -80.22
N VAL A 223 -39.38 72.06 -80.38
CA VAL A 223 -38.93 71.51 -81.67
C VAL A 223 -40.01 70.62 -82.31
N GLU A 224 -40.79 69.89 -81.53
CA GLU A 224 -41.91 69.05 -82.00
C GLU A 224 -42.95 69.90 -82.77
N LEU A 225 -43.21 71.13 -82.31
CA LEU A 225 -44.09 72.10 -82.96
C LEU A 225 -43.54 72.65 -84.31
N LYS A 226 -42.25 72.52 -84.60
CA LYS A 226 -41.62 72.95 -85.87
C LYS A 226 -41.16 71.80 -86.78
N THR A 227 -41.07 70.59 -86.26
CA THR A 227 -40.52 69.43 -86.97
C THR A 227 -41.53 68.82 -87.96
N GLN A 228 -42.82 69.13 -87.82
CA GLN A 228 -43.84 68.71 -88.80
C GLN A 228 -43.74 69.41 -90.17
N GLN A 229 -42.98 70.50 -90.32
CA GLN A 229 -43.08 71.34 -91.53
C GLN A 229 -41.81 71.43 -92.40
N LEU A 230 -40.63 71.02 -91.90
CA LEU A 230 -39.38 71.12 -92.66
C LEU A 230 -38.50 69.86 -92.58
N GLN A 231 -38.84 68.92 -93.47
CA GLN A 231 -37.89 68.40 -94.46
C GLN A 231 -36.80 67.46 -93.92
N THR A 232 -36.87 66.14 -94.14
CA THR A 232 -37.00 65.48 -95.45
C THR A 232 -35.96 65.98 -96.48
N SER A 233 -34.78 66.42 -96.04
CA SER A 233 -33.57 66.42 -96.87
C SER A 233 -32.27 66.57 -96.06
N LEU A 234 -31.25 65.78 -96.43
CA LEU A 234 -29.83 66.15 -96.45
C LEU A 234 -28.85 65.81 -95.28
N GLN A 235 -29.20 65.12 -94.18
CA GLN A 235 -28.16 64.86 -93.14
C GLN A 235 -28.02 63.46 -92.50
N GLN A 236 -28.38 62.40 -93.23
CA GLN A 236 -27.92 61.02 -92.98
C GLN A 236 -26.40 60.78 -93.18
N GLY A 237 -25.61 61.82 -93.53
CA GLY A 237 -24.18 61.69 -93.83
C GLY A 237 -23.23 61.65 -92.62
N ASN A 238 -23.62 62.25 -91.48
CA ASN A 238 -22.70 62.47 -90.35
C ASN A 238 -22.72 61.34 -89.29
N GLU A 239 -23.71 60.45 -89.36
CA GLU A 239 -24.06 59.48 -88.31
C GLU A 239 -23.19 58.21 -88.32
N LEU A 240 -22.50 57.94 -89.44
CA LEU A 240 -21.55 56.83 -89.55
C LEU A 240 -20.17 57.19 -88.96
N GLN A 241 -19.82 58.47 -88.84
CA GLN A 241 -18.51 58.90 -88.34
C GLN A 241 -18.43 58.95 -86.81
N SER A 242 -19.55 59.24 -86.12
CA SER A 242 -19.66 59.08 -84.66
C SER A 242 -19.58 57.61 -84.25
N ARG A 243 -20.31 56.75 -84.96
CA ARG A 243 -20.41 55.30 -84.68
C ARG A 243 -19.05 54.57 -84.77
N CYS A 244 -18.15 55.00 -85.66
CA CYS A 244 -16.77 54.50 -85.70
C CYS A 244 -15.91 54.91 -84.49
N ARG A 245 -16.21 56.04 -83.82
CA ARG A 245 -15.48 56.48 -82.62
C ARG A 245 -16.00 55.79 -81.35
N GLU A 246 -17.29 55.46 -81.30
CA GLU A 246 -17.90 54.73 -80.18
C GLU A 246 -17.39 53.29 -80.11
N LEU A 247 -17.35 52.57 -81.24
CA LEU A 247 -16.78 51.22 -81.32
C LEU A 247 -15.29 51.17 -80.92
N GLN A 248 -14.54 52.23 -81.20
CA GLN A 248 -13.12 52.34 -80.82
C GLN A 248 -12.94 52.56 -79.31
N LYS A 249 -13.88 53.25 -78.64
CA LYS A 249 -13.92 53.39 -77.18
C LYS A 249 -14.36 52.09 -76.51
N GLU A 250 -15.38 51.43 -77.06
CA GLU A 250 -15.89 50.14 -76.57
C GLU A 250 -14.81 49.03 -76.66
N THR A 251 -13.99 49.03 -77.71
CA THR A 251 -12.82 48.16 -77.83
C THR A 251 -11.78 48.42 -76.72
N LEU A 252 -11.59 49.68 -76.32
CA LEU A 252 -10.67 50.06 -75.25
C LEU A 252 -11.20 49.64 -73.86
N ASP A 253 -12.49 49.83 -73.61
CA ASP A 253 -13.14 49.40 -72.36
C ASP A 253 -13.18 47.87 -72.22
N LEU A 254 -13.38 47.14 -73.32
CA LEU A 254 -13.22 45.68 -73.36
C LEU A 254 -11.76 45.25 -73.12
N THR A 255 -10.78 45.98 -73.65
CA THR A 255 -9.35 45.73 -73.37
C THR A 255 -9.03 45.92 -71.88
N ASN A 256 -9.50 47.01 -71.26
CA ASN A 256 -9.36 47.26 -69.82
C ASN A 256 -10.05 46.17 -68.97
N GLN A 257 -11.20 45.64 -69.42
CA GLN A 257 -11.86 44.52 -68.75
C GLN A 257 -11.04 43.23 -68.87
N VAL A 258 -10.46 42.92 -70.03
CA VAL A 258 -9.58 41.76 -70.26
C VAL A 258 -8.31 41.84 -69.41
N GLU A 259 -7.70 43.02 -69.27
CA GLU A 259 -6.57 43.22 -68.35
C GLU A 259 -6.99 43.03 -66.89
N THR A 260 -8.18 43.52 -66.51
CA THR A 260 -8.73 43.36 -65.15
C THR A 260 -9.06 41.90 -64.81
N THR A 261 -9.61 41.12 -65.76
CA THR A 261 -9.79 39.68 -65.57
C THR A 261 -8.48 38.92 -65.63
N GLY A 262 -7.49 39.35 -66.44
CA GLY A 262 -6.13 38.81 -66.44
C GLY A 262 -5.43 38.94 -65.08
N LEU A 263 -5.52 40.11 -64.43
CA LEU A 263 -5.00 40.33 -63.07
C LEU A 263 -5.72 39.48 -62.02
N LYS A 264 -7.05 39.31 -62.14
CA LYS A 264 -7.81 38.38 -61.27
C LYS A 264 -7.39 36.92 -61.50
N LEU A 265 -7.14 36.53 -62.75
CA LEU A 265 -6.66 35.19 -63.10
C LEU A 265 -5.26 34.94 -62.50
N GLN A 266 -4.36 35.92 -62.55
CA GLN A 266 -3.05 35.84 -61.88
C GLN A 266 -3.18 35.68 -60.36
N LYS A 267 -4.09 36.41 -59.71
CA LYS A 267 -4.35 36.27 -58.26
C LYS A 267 -4.84 34.85 -57.91
N VAL A 268 -5.82 34.33 -58.65
CA VAL A 268 -6.32 32.96 -58.46
C VAL A 268 -5.25 31.91 -58.77
N THR A 269 -4.37 32.16 -59.74
CA THR A 269 -3.24 31.27 -60.05
C THR A 269 -2.22 31.24 -58.90
N ALA A 270 -1.91 32.40 -58.30
CA ALA A 270 -1.02 32.48 -57.15
C ALA A 270 -1.62 31.82 -55.89
N GLU A 271 -2.92 31.96 -55.67
CA GLU A 271 -3.66 31.27 -54.61
C GLU A 271 -3.66 29.74 -54.84
N MET A 272 -3.88 29.28 -56.08
CA MET A 272 -3.77 27.87 -56.46
C MET A 272 -2.36 27.31 -56.22
N ASP A 273 -1.31 28.05 -56.58
CA ASP A 273 0.08 27.63 -56.32
C ASP A 273 0.43 27.62 -54.82
N HIS A 274 -0.18 28.50 -54.01
CA HIS A 274 -0.07 28.45 -52.56
C HIS A 274 -0.72 27.19 -51.99
N TYR A 275 -1.98 26.89 -52.35
CA TYR A 275 -2.65 25.66 -51.91
C TYR A 275 -1.92 24.39 -52.38
N LYS A 276 -1.36 24.40 -53.59
CA LYS A 276 -0.54 23.29 -54.12
C LYS A 276 0.72 23.04 -53.29
N LYS A 277 1.40 24.10 -52.82
CA LYS A 277 2.53 24.00 -51.88
C LYS A 277 2.11 23.48 -50.51
N LEU A 278 0.98 23.97 -49.98
CA LEU A 278 0.43 23.50 -48.71
C LEU A 278 0.08 22.00 -48.76
N LEU A 279 -0.49 21.55 -49.88
CA LEU A 279 -0.87 20.14 -50.09
C LEU A 279 0.36 19.23 -50.24
N MET A 280 1.42 19.70 -50.91
CA MET A 280 2.75 19.04 -50.91
C MET A 280 3.31 18.90 -49.48
N MET A 281 3.31 19.98 -48.69
CA MET A 281 3.81 19.96 -47.31
C MET A 281 3.02 18.98 -46.42
N LYS A 282 1.69 19.00 -46.52
CA LYS A 282 0.83 18.05 -45.80
C LYS A 282 1.02 16.61 -46.26
N SER A 283 1.33 16.36 -47.53
CA SER A 283 1.75 15.02 -47.99
C SER A 283 3.04 14.56 -47.30
N THR A 284 4.05 15.43 -47.20
CA THR A 284 5.32 15.08 -46.54
C THR A 284 5.18 14.88 -45.03
N GLU A 285 4.33 15.66 -44.35
CA GLU A 285 3.99 15.41 -42.93
C GLU A 285 3.33 14.04 -42.75
N LEU A 286 2.40 13.68 -43.65
CA LEU A 286 1.67 12.41 -43.60
C LEU A 286 2.63 11.22 -43.82
N ASP A 287 3.59 11.33 -44.74
CA ASP A 287 4.66 10.34 -44.95
C ASP A 287 5.56 10.16 -43.71
N VAL A 288 5.89 11.24 -43.00
CA VAL A 288 6.65 11.20 -41.73
C VAL A 288 5.86 10.44 -40.67
N CYS A 289 4.62 10.84 -40.39
CA CYS A 289 3.74 10.18 -39.44
C CYS A 289 3.51 8.69 -39.80
N GLN A 290 3.41 8.36 -41.08
CA GLN A 290 3.25 6.98 -41.54
C GLN A 290 4.51 6.14 -41.30
N ASN A 291 5.70 6.74 -41.37
CA ASN A 291 6.96 6.05 -41.09
C ASN A 291 7.23 5.90 -39.58
N GLU A 292 6.86 6.89 -38.77
CA GLU A 292 6.86 6.76 -37.31
C GLU A 292 5.89 5.67 -36.85
N LEU A 293 4.69 5.59 -37.42
CA LEU A 293 3.74 4.51 -37.15
C LEU A 293 4.32 3.12 -37.50
N LYS A 294 5.06 2.99 -38.60
CA LYS A 294 5.76 1.74 -38.98
C LYS A 294 6.85 1.39 -37.96
N LYS A 295 7.65 2.37 -37.52
CA LYS A 295 8.69 2.19 -36.50
C LYS A 295 8.09 1.72 -35.17
N MET A 296 7.06 2.42 -34.66
CA MET A 296 6.37 2.05 -33.42
C MET A 296 5.76 0.63 -33.51
N LYS A 297 5.17 0.24 -34.65
CA LYS A 297 4.67 -1.13 -34.86
C LYS A 297 5.78 -2.19 -34.80
N TYR A 298 6.95 -1.90 -35.36
CA TYR A 298 8.10 -2.81 -35.32
C TYR A 298 8.66 -2.96 -33.89
N GLU A 299 8.85 -1.84 -33.18
CA GLU A 299 9.31 -1.83 -31.79
C GLU A 299 8.30 -2.52 -30.85
N ASN A 300 7.00 -2.28 -31.04
CA ASN A 300 5.94 -2.96 -30.29
C ASN A 300 5.97 -4.49 -30.53
N GLY A 301 6.12 -4.93 -31.78
CA GLY A 301 6.25 -6.36 -32.12
C GLY A 301 7.48 -7.03 -31.49
N ILE A 302 8.60 -6.31 -31.37
CA ILE A 302 9.77 -6.80 -30.62
C ILE A 302 9.42 -6.96 -29.13
N SER A 303 8.81 -5.95 -28.50
CA SER A 303 8.43 -6.04 -27.09
C SER A 303 7.40 -7.12 -26.81
N GLU A 304 6.42 -7.31 -27.69
CA GLU A 304 5.41 -8.36 -27.62
C GLU A 304 6.05 -9.76 -27.73
N SER A 305 6.99 -9.95 -28.66
CA SER A 305 7.73 -11.22 -28.78
C SER A 305 8.56 -11.54 -27.52
N ARG A 306 9.17 -10.51 -26.90
CA ARG A 306 9.95 -10.65 -25.66
C ARG A 306 9.05 -11.03 -24.49
N LEU A 307 7.95 -10.30 -24.28
CA LEU A 307 6.98 -10.59 -23.22
C LEU A 307 6.34 -11.99 -23.39
N THR A 308 6.06 -12.40 -24.64
CA THR A 308 5.55 -13.75 -24.94
C THR A 308 6.56 -14.84 -24.59
N LYS A 309 7.87 -14.59 -24.75
CA LYS A 309 8.93 -15.52 -24.35
C LYS A 309 9.09 -15.56 -22.83
N GLU A 310 9.15 -14.40 -22.16
CA GLU A 310 9.22 -14.31 -20.70
C GLU A 310 8.00 -14.99 -20.04
N LEU A 311 6.80 -14.86 -20.62
CA LEU A 311 5.59 -15.55 -20.14
C LEU A 311 5.75 -17.07 -20.17
N LYS A 312 6.20 -17.65 -21.30
CA LYS A 312 6.44 -19.10 -21.44
C LYS A 312 7.49 -19.61 -20.47
N GLU A 313 8.60 -18.89 -20.30
CA GLU A 313 9.65 -19.25 -19.33
C GLU A 313 9.11 -19.26 -17.88
N LYS A 314 8.15 -18.38 -17.55
CA LYS A 314 7.46 -18.39 -16.25
C LYS A 314 6.42 -19.51 -16.12
N GLU A 315 5.69 -19.83 -17.18
CA GLU A 315 4.76 -20.97 -17.23
C GLU A 315 5.52 -22.30 -17.03
N GLU A 316 6.65 -22.49 -17.72
CA GLU A 316 7.54 -23.66 -17.56
C GLU A 316 8.12 -23.74 -16.14
N SER A 317 8.60 -22.61 -15.59
CA SER A 317 9.10 -22.54 -14.21
C SER A 317 8.02 -22.87 -13.17
N LEU A 318 6.78 -22.45 -13.40
CA LEU A 318 5.63 -22.75 -12.54
C LEU A 318 5.29 -24.24 -12.62
N LEU A 319 5.29 -24.84 -13.81
CA LEU A 319 5.03 -26.27 -14.01
C LEU A 319 6.06 -27.14 -13.28
N ILE A 320 7.34 -26.80 -13.38
CA ILE A 320 8.42 -27.47 -12.62
C ILE A 320 8.17 -27.35 -11.11
N SER A 321 7.81 -26.15 -10.63
CA SER A 321 7.52 -25.92 -9.21
C SER A 321 6.32 -26.75 -8.72
N GLN A 322 5.26 -26.86 -9.52
CA GLN A 322 4.11 -27.73 -9.23
C GLN A 322 4.47 -29.21 -9.19
N GLN A 323 5.31 -29.68 -10.11
CA GLN A 323 5.82 -31.06 -10.11
C GLN A 323 6.66 -31.37 -8.87
N VAL A 324 7.53 -30.45 -8.44
CA VAL A 324 8.32 -30.57 -7.20
C VAL A 324 7.41 -30.62 -5.97
N CYS A 325 6.42 -29.72 -5.87
CA CYS A 325 5.45 -29.74 -4.76
C CYS A 325 4.67 -31.06 -4.71
N LYS A 326 4.23 -31.59 -5.86
CA LYS A 326 3.55 -32.89 -5.93
C LYS A 326 4.46 -34.04 -5.49
N HIS A 327 5.71 -34.06 -5.95
CA HIS A 327 6.68 -35.09 -5.55
C HIS A 327 6.95 -35.07 -4.04
N LEU A 328 7.15 -33.89 -3.45
CA LEU A 328 7.31 -33.73 -2.00
C LEU A 328 6.07 -34.20 -1.23
N GLN A 329 4.86 -33.93 -1.74
CA GLN A 329 3.62 -34.40 -1.15
C GLN A 329 3.49 -35.94 -1.21
N GLU A 330 3.91 -36.57 -2.31
CA GLU A 330 4.01 -38.03 -2.45
C GLU A 330 5.06 -38.63 -1.49
N GLU A 331 6.20 -37.95 -1.29
CA GLU A 331 7.27 -38.37 -0.36
C GLU A 331 6.83 -38.26 1.12
N VAL A 332 6.07 -37.23 1.48
CA VAL A 332 5.48 -37.07 2.82
C VAL A 332 4.48 -38.19 3.08
N ALA A 333 3.55 -38.47 2.17
CA ALA A 333 2.58 -39.56 2.32
C ALA A 333 3.23 -40.96 2.39
N GLU A 334 4.41 -41.13 1.79
CA GLU A 334 5.22 -42.35 1.93
C GLU A 334 5.93 -42.43 3.29
N LYS A 335 6.42 -41.30 3.83
CA LYS A 335 7.00 -41.24 5.19
C LYS A 335 5.95 -41.50 6.27
N GLU A 336 4.76 -40.91 6.16
CA GLU A 336 3.63 -41.16 7.07
C GLU A 336 3.25 -42.65 7.11
N ARG A 337 3.12 -43.29 5.95
CA ARG A 337 2.85 -44.74 5.87
C ARG A 337 3.95 -45.58 6.54
N ARG A 338 5.23 -45.19 6.42
CA ARG A 338 6.35 -45.87 7.10
C ARG A 338 6.36 -45.64 8.61
N GLU A 339 5.97 -44.46 9.07
CA GLU A 339 5.82 -44.16 10.50
C GLU A 339 4.69 -45.00 11.12
N GLU A 340 3.52 -45.08 10.47
CA GLU A 340 2.45 -45.97 10.92
C GLU A 340 2.88 -47.44 10.94
N ASP A 341 3.62 -47.89 9.91
CA ASP A 341 4.18 -49.24 9.82
C ASP A 341 5.14 -49.55 10.97
N LEU A 342 5.98 -48.58 11.36
CA LEU A 342 6.86 -48.69 12.51
C LEU A 342 6.06 -48.71 13.81
N LYS A 343 5.10 -47.80 13.98
CA LYS A 343 4.20 -47.75 15.16
C LYS A 343 3.45 -49.08 15.34
N ARG A 344 2.93 -49.65 14.26
CA ARG A 344 2.26 -50.97 14.26
C ARG A 344 3.22 -52.13 14.59
N ARG A 345 4.53 -52.01 14.31
CA ARG A 345 5.54 -52.98 14.77
C ARG A 345 5.88 -52.78 16.24
N THR A 346 6.13 -51.55 16.67
CA THR A 346 6.43 -51.21 18.07
C THR A 346 5.35 -51.73 19.01
N SER A 347 4.06 -51.50 18.71
CA SER A 347 2.97 -52.00 19.54
C SER A 347 2.83 -53.53 19.57
N ARG A 348 3.31 -54.24 18.54
CA ARG A 348 3.41 -55.71 18.60
C ARG A 348 4.54 -56.13 19.54
N SER A 349 5.73 -55.56 19.41
CA SER A 349 6.85 -55.85 20.31
C SER A 349 6.58 -55.43 21.77
N GLU A 350 5.82 -54.36 22.00
CA GLU A 350 5.35 -53.97 23.33
C GLU A 350 4.40 -55.02 23.91
N SER A 351 3.47 -55.55 23.10
CA SER A 351 2.55 -56.62 23.49
C SER A 351 3.28 -57.94 23.78
N GLU A 352 4.26 -58.31 22.94
CA GLU A 352 5.12 -59.49 23.13
C GLU A 352 6.00 -59.36 24.38
N LEU A 353 6.51 -58.16 24.66
CA LEU A 353 7.29 -57.89 25.86
C LEU A 353 6.42 -57.96 27.13
N GLU A 354 5.16 -57.54 27.06
CA GLU A 354 4.23 -57.64 28.19
C GLU A 354 3.80 -59.09 28.48
N THR A 355 3.58 -59.92 27.45
CA THR A 355 3.33 -61.36 27.65
C THR A 355 4.56 -62.08 28.23
N LEU A 356 5.78 -61.72 27.79
CA LEU A 356 7.02 -62.26 28.36
C LEU A 356 7.21 -61.87 29.83
N LYS A 357 6.85 -60.64 30.24
CA LYS A 357 6.85 -60.25 31.66
C LYS A 357 5.86 -61.07 32.49
N ALA A 358 4.64 -61.26 31.99
CA ALA A 358 3.63 -62.05 32.68
C ALA A 358 4.08 -63.50 32.88
N LEU A 359 4.68 -64.11 31.86
CA LEU A 359 5.30 -65.43 31.95
C LEU A 359 6.47 -65.47 32.93
N LEU A 360 7.35 -64.46 32.92
CA LEU A 360 8.45 -64.36 33.88
C LEU A 360 7.92 -64.33 35.32
N GLN A 361 6.96 -63.45 35.60
CA GLN A 361 6.33 -63.35 36.93
C GLN A 361 5.70 -64.69 37.36
N GLN A 362 4.98 -65.38 36.46
CA GLN A 362 4.46 -66.72 36.74
C GLN A 362 5.58 -67.71 37.11
N THR A 363 6.69 -67.73 36.37
CA THR A 363 7.82 -68.62 36.69
C THR A 363 8.53 -68.25 38.00
N GLU A 364 8.56 -66.96 38.37
CA GLU A 364 9.07 -66.52 39.68
C GLU A 364 8.17 -67.00 40.82
N GLU A 365 6.84 -66.91 40.67
CA GLU A 365 5.85 -67.45 41.60
C GLU A 365 5.96 -68.99 41.73
N GLU A 366 6.09 -69.71 40.62
CA GLU A 366 6.33 -71.17 40.61
C GLU A 366 7.65 -71.54 41.32
N VAL A 367 8.73 -70.78 41.11
CA VAL A 367 10.01 -70.98 41.82
C VAL A 367 9.88 -70.70 43.33
N VAL A 368 9.05 -69.74 43.74
CA VAL A 368 8.75 -69.51 45.16
C VAL A 368 7.98 -70.69 45.76
N MET A 369 6.96 -71.21 45.07
CA MET A 369 6.21 -72.39 45.51
C MET A 369 7.12 -73.63 45.64
N LEU A 370 7.96 -73.91 44.64
CA LEU A 370 8.91 -75.03 44.67
C LEU A 370 9.96 -74.89 45.80
N LYS A 371 10.36 -73.66 46.15
CA LYS A 371 11.23 -73.41 47.31
C LYS A 371 10.51 -73.74 48.62
N GLN A 372 9.24 -73.38 48.77
CA GLN A 372 8.43 -73.72 49.94
C GLN A 372 8.20 -75.23 50.05
N GLU A 373 7.88 -75.92 48.95
CA GLU A 373 7.76 -77.39 48.93
C GLU A 373 9.07 -78.08 49.34
N ARG A 374 10.21 -77.60 48.84
CA ARG A 374 11.54 -78.08 49.24
C ARG A 374 11.80 -77.85 50.72
N GLU A 375 11.39 -76.71 51.28
CA GLU A 375 11.57 -76.39 52.69
C GLU A 375 10.70 -77.28 53.60
N LEU A 376 9.43 -77.50 53.24
CA LEU A 376 8.54 -78.47 53.90
C LEU A 376 9.09 -79.90 53.82
N MET A 377 9.66 -80.30 52.67
CA MET A 377 10.33 -81.59 52.50
C MET A 377 11.58 -81.70 53.39
N LEU A 378 12.39 -80.65 53.50
CA LEU A 378 13.55 -80.60 54.39
C LEU A 378 13.14 -80.71 55.86
N ILE A 379 12.07 -80.02 56.30
CA ILE A 379 11.50 -80.15 57.64
C ILE A 379 11.01 -81.58 57.90
N SER A 380 10.34 -82.21 56.92
CA SER A 380 9.92 -83.61 57.00
C SER A 380 11.11 -84.58 57.13
N HIS A 381 12.17 -84.39 56.34
CA HIS A 381 13.40 -85.17 56.43
C HIS A 381 14.15 -84.93 57.75
N GLN A 382 14.14 -83.72 58.28
CA GLN A 382 14.72 -83.39 59.58
C GLN A 382 13.97 -84.12 60.70
N ASN A 383 12.64 -84.03 60.74
CA ASN A 383 11.79 -84.75 61.70
C ASN A 383 11.98 -86.28 61.61
N ARG A 384 12.13 -86.82 60.38
CA ARG A 384 12.43 -88.25 60.14
C ARG A 384 13.81 -88.63 60.69
N THR A 385 14.81 -87.75 60.51
CA THR A 385 16.18 -87.94 61.00
C THR A 385 16.22 -87.88 62.52
N GLU A 386 15.47 -86.96 63.15
CA GLU A 386 15.34 -86.86 64.60
C GLU A 386 14.62 -88.08 65.21
N GLN A 387 13.56 -88.60 64.57
CA GLN A 387 12.95 -89.88 64.97
C GLN A 387 13.95 -91.05 64.90
N LEU A 388 14.76 -91.12 63.84
CA LEU A 388 15.79 -92.16 63.69
C LEU A 388 16.91 -91.98 64.71
N GLN A 389 17.33 -90.75 65.00
CA GLN A 389 18.29 -90.44 66.05
C GLN A 389 17.74 -90.78 67.44
N GLU A 390 16.47 -90.53 67.74
CA GLU A 390 15.88 -90.91 69.03
C GLU A 390 15.68 -92.43 69.15
N THR A 391 15.33 -93.11 68.05
CA THR A 391 15.35 -94.58 67.96
C THR A 391 16.76 -95.13 68.17
N LEU A 392 17.79 -94.42 67.69
CA LEU A 392 19.19 -94.76 67.92
C LEU A 392 19.59 -94.49 69.37
N ARG A 393 19.21 -93.36 69.98
CA ARG A 393 19.41 -93.08 71.43
C ARG A 393 18.73 -94.15 72.29
N GLN A 394 17.55 -94.62 71.91
CA GLN A 394 16.86 -95.72 72.59
C GLN A 394 17.63 -97.05 72.52
N LYS A 395 18.36 -97.31 71.43
CA LYS A 395 19.25 -98.48 71.30
C LYS A 395 20.60 -98.28 72.01
N MET A 396 21.16 -97.07 71.97
CA MET A 396 22.40 -96.68 72.66
C MET A 396 22.28 -96.70 74.19
N ARG A 397 21.05 -96.75 74.75
CA ARG A 397 20.79 -97.00 76.17
C ARG A 397 21.12 -98.44 76.63
N ASN A 398 21.57 -99.35 75.75
CA ASN A 398 21.82 -100.76 76.07
C ASN A 398 23.25 -101.31 75.85
N GLU A 399 24.24 -100.52 75.39
CA GLU A 399 25.64 -100.97 75.34
C GLU A 399 26.65 -99.87 75.70
N ASP A 400 27.31 -99.99 76.85
CA ASP A 400 28.28 -98.99 77.36
C ASP A 400 29.77 -99.35 77.12
N ASN A 401 30.06 -100.43 76.38
CA ASN A 401 31.41 -101.01 76.34
C ASN A 401 32.27 -100.62 75.12
N TRP A 402 31.87 -99.59 74.36
CA TRP A 402 32.62 -99.04 73.20
C TRP A 402 32.96 -97.54 73.33
N ARG A 403 32.51 -96.89 74.41
CA ARG A 403 32.55 -95.43 74.61
C ARG A 403 34.00 -94.89 74.72
N GLU A 404 34.77 -95.47 75.64
CA GLU A 404 36.10 -94.98 76.04
C GLU A 404 37.19 -95.11 74.95
N LYS A 405 37.07 -96.09 74.04
CA LYS A 405 38.00 -96.24 72.90
C LYS A 405 37.69 -95.27 71.77
N MET A 406 36.42 -94.92 71.57
CA MET A 406 36.01 -93.89 70.59
C MET A 406 36.36 -92.49 71.08
N GLU A 407 36.25 -92.20 72.38
CA GLU A 407 36.56 -90.87 72.93
C GLU A 407 38.02 -90.43 72.71
N ILE A 408 38.98 -91.35 72.67
CA ILE A 408 40.40 -91.04 72.42
C ILE A 408 40.68 -90.67 70.94
N ASP A 409 40.04 -91.35 69.99
CA ASP A 409 40.19 -91.03 68.56
C ASP A 409 39.27 -89.86 68.15
N LEU A 410 38.11 -89.71 68.79
CA LEU A 410 37.23 -88.54 68.68
C LEU A 410 37.94 -87.29 69.19
N ALA A 411 38.63 -87.34 70.34
CA ALA A 411 39.41 -86.19 70.84
C ALA A 411 40.53 -85.75 69.89
N LYS A 412 41.21 -86.70 69.23
CA LYS A 412 42.22 -86.40 68.19
C LYS A 412 41.61 -85.86 66.90
N GLY A 413 40.45 -86.37 66.49
CA GLY A 413 39.68 -85.87 65.35
C GLY A 413 39.11 -84.48 65.60
N GLU A 414 38.49 -84.27 66.76
CA GLU A 414 37.96 -82.99 67.20
C GLU A 414 39.03 -81.91 67.34
N ALA A 415 40.22 -82.22 67.84
CA ALA A 415 41.31 -81.25 67.88
C ALA A 415 41.67 -80.75 66.47
N ARG A 416 41.85 -81.68 65.51
CA ARG A 416 42.14 -81.36 64.11
C ARG A 416 40.99 -80.64 63.41
N HIS A 417 39.75 -81.03 63.68
CA HIS A 417 38.56 -80.36 63.13
C HIS A 417 38.35 -78.98 63.77
N LYS A 418 38.59 -78.78 65.06
CA LYS A 418 38.54 -77.47 65.72
C LYS A 418 39.61 -76.54 65.14
N GLU A 419 40.83 -77.03 64.92
CA GLU A 419 41.91 -76.27 64.26
C GLU A 419 41.56 -75.94 62.80
N ALA A 420 41.08 -76.90 62.01
CA ALA A 420 40.67 -76.67 60.62
C ALA A 420 39.45 -75.74 60.51
N ILE A 421 38.45 -75.86 61.39
CA ILE A 421 37.27 -74.98 61.45
C ILE A 421 37.70 -73.57 61.88
N LEU A 422 38.63 -73.42 62.82
CA LEU A 422 39.18 -72.11 63.18
C LEU A 422 39.95 -71.50 62.01
N LYS A 423 40.74 -72.28 61.27
CA LYS A 423 41.47 -71.81 60.08
C LYS A 423 40.52 -71.36 58.97
N VAL A 424 39.50 -72.15 58.64
CA VAL A 424 38.47 -71.79 57.64
C VAL A 424 37.63 -70.60 58.11
N LYS A 425 37.33 -70.47 59.41
CA LYS A 425 36.68 -69.28 59.97
C LYS A 425 37.55 -68.04 59.87
N GLU A 426 38.86 -68.15 60.10
CA GLU A 426 39.79 -67.03 59.96
C GLU A 426 39.95 -66.64 58.48
N GLU A 427 40.11 -67.60 57.58
CA GLU A 427 40.16 -67.38 56.13
C GLU A 427 38.87 -66.73 55.61
N ALA A 428 37.70 -67.22 56.03
CA ALA A 428 36.41 -66.62 55.69
C ALA A 428 36.21 -65.24 56.32
N ARG A 429 36.73 -64.99 57.53
CA ARG A 429 36.70 -63.64 58.15
C ARG A 429 37.56 -62.67 57.35
N VAL A 430 38.78 -63.07 56.99
CA VAL A 430 39.71 -62.27 56.19
C VAL A 430 39.12 -61.96 54.81
N GLU A 431 38.53 -62.94 54.10
CA GLU A 431 37.92 -62.68 52.79
C GLU A 431 36.66 -61.78 52.91
N LEU A 432 35.84 -61.96 53.95
CA LEU A 432 34.71 -61.06 54.22
C LEU A 432 35.17 -59.64 54.58
N ASP A 433 36.26 -59.48 55.32
CA ASP A 433 36.82 -58.18 55.67
C ASP A 433 37.48 -57.50 54.45
N ILE A 434 38.14 -58.28 53.57
CA ILE A 434 38.63 -57.82 52.26
C ILE A 434 37.48 -57.37 51.36
N GLU A 435 36.39 -58.14 51.26
CA GLU A 435 35.25 -57.79 50.40
C GLU A 435 34.47 -56.60 50.96
N ARG A 436 34.31 -56.50 52.30
CA ARG A 436 33.82 -55.28 52.97
C ARG A 436 34.70 -54.08 52.66
N GLN A 437 36.02 -54.23 52.68
CA GLN A 437 36.94 -53.13 52.35
C GLN A 437 36.77 -52.70 50.89
N LYS A 438 36.69 -53.62 49.92
CA LYS A 438 36.41 -53.28 48.50
C LYS A 438 35.07 -52.56 48.33
N GLN A 439 34.01 -53.03 49.00
CA GLN A 439 32.70 -52.38 48.97
C GLN A 439 32.74 -50.98 49.60
N GLN A 440 33.46 -50.82 50.72
CA GLN A 440 33.66 -49.53 51.37
C GLN A 440 34.46 -48.55 50.49
N GLU A 441 35.53 -49.02 49.82
CA GLU A 441 36.31 -48.22 48.87
C GLU A 441 35.47 -47.79 47.67
N LEU A 442 34.59 -48.67 47.16
CA LEU A 442 33.67 -48.36 46.07
C LEU A 442 32.58 -47.35 46.50
N ILE A 443 32.02 -47.48 47.70
CA ILE A 443 31.11 -46.49 48.29
C ILE A 443 31.82 -45.13 48.41
N THR A 444 33.03 -45.10 48.98
CA THR A 444 33.82 -43.87 49.12
C THR A 444 34.29 -43.31 47.77
N LYS A 445 34.38 -44.12 46.71
CA LYS A 445 34.55 -43.63 45.33
C LYS A 445 33.28 -42.93 44.84
N TYR A 446 32.13 -43.60 44.86
CA TYR A 446 30.88 -43.00 44.38
C TYR A 446 30.45 -41.76 45.19
N GLN A 447 30.76 -41.71 46.48
CA GLN A 447 30.58 -40.50 47.31
C GLN A 447 31.44 -39.33 46.81
N ARG A 448 32.74 -39.56 46.51
CA ARG A 448 33.62 -38.53 45.94
C ARG A 448 33.18 -38.09 44.55
N ASP A 449 32.81 -39.03 43.68
CA ASP A 449 32.32 -38.74 42.34
C ASP A 449 31.01 -37.92 42.40
N HIS A 450 30.11 -38.24 43.36
CA HIS A 450 28.90 -37.46 43.63
C HIS A 450 29.21 -36.06 44.15
N GLU A 451 30.11 -35.91 45.14
CA GLU A 451 30.54 -34.61 45.64
C GLU A 451 31.20 -33.74 44.56
N GLU A 452 32.00 -34.33 43.67
CA GLU A 452 32.65 -33.61 42.58
C GLU A 452 31.63 -33.09 41.56
N LEU A 453 30.65 -33.92 41.19
CA LEU A 453 29.53 -33.50 40.35
C LEU A 453 28.68 -32.43 41.04
N GLN A 454 28.37 -32.61 42.33
CA GLN A 454 27.63 -31.65 43.15
C GLN A 454 28.34 -30.29 43.27
N LYS A 455 29.69 -30.27 43.30
CA LYS A 455 30.51 -29.05 43.25
C LYS A 455 30.55 -28.40 41.86
N LYS A 456 30.48 -29.19 40.77
CA LYS A 456 30.49 -28.68 39.38
C LYS A 456 29.16 -28.08 38.92
N ILE A 457 28.02 -28.64 39.36
CA ILE A 457 26.68 -28.20 38.95
C ILE A 457 26.44 -26.70 39.21
N PRO A 458 26.70 -26.13 40.41
CA PRO A 458 26.56 -24.70 40.67
C PRO A 458 27.43 -23.81 39.77
N GLY A 459 28.64 -24.25 39.42
CA GLY A 459 29.54 -23.52 38.52
C GLY A 459 29.00 -23.45 37.09
N LEU A 460 28.51 -24.58 36.57
CA LEU A 460 27.87 -24.63 35.25
C LEU A 460 26.60 -23.78 35.21
N ILE A 461 25.71 -23.91 36.21
CA ILE A 461 24.51 -23.07 36.32
C ILE A 461 24.89 -21.59 36.35
N SER A 462 25.84 -21.19 37.21
CA SER A 462 26.27 -19.79 37.31
C SER A 462 26.83 -19.25 35.99
N SER A 463 27.63 -20.05 35.27
CA SER A 463 28.16 -19.66 33.96
C SER A 463 27.05 -19.48 32.91
N ALA A 464 26.11 -20.41 32.83
CA ALA A 464 24.99 -20.34 31.88
C ALA A 464 24.04 -19.17 32.22
N THR A 465 23.70 -18.98 33.49
CA THR A 465 22.90 -17.85 33.97
C THR A 465 23.58 -16.51 33.69
N ASN A 466 24.90 -16.40 33.84
CA ASN A 466 25.62 -15.16 33.54
C ASN A 466 25.69 -14.88 32.03
N SER A 467 25.93 -15.89 31.19
CA SER A 467 25.88 -15.72 29.72
C SER A 467 24.49 -15.28 29.25
N LEU A 468 23.43 -15.95 29.70
CA LEU A 468 22.05 -15.57 29.37
C LEU A 468 21.68 -14.18 29.88
N ARG A 469 22.20 -13.77 31.05
CA ARG A 469 22.01 -12.41 31.57
C ARG A 469 22.70 -11.36 30.69
N MET A 470 23.95 -11.60 30.28
CA MET A 470 24.66 -10.69 29.37
C MET A 470 23.96 -10.60 28.00
N GLU A 471 23.44 -11.70 27.47
CA GLU A 471 22.63 -11.68 26.24
C GLU A 471 21.33 -10.88 26.42
N ALA A 472 20.64 -11.05 27.55
CA ALA A 472 19.45 -10.27 27.89
C ALA A 472 19.75 -8.77 28.01
N GLU A 473 20.81 -8.38 28.73
CA GLU A 473 21.28 -6.99 28.86
C GLU A 473 21.64 -6.37 27.49
N ILE A 474 22.28 -7.13 26.59
CA ILE A 474 22.60 -6.69 25.22
C ILE A 474 21.32 -6.51 24.37
N LEU A 475 20.35 -7.40 24.50
CA LEU A 475 19.07 -7.30 23.78
C LEU A 475 18.21 -6.16 24.30
N GLU A 476 18.16 -5.96 25.62
CA GLU A 476 17.45 -4.86 26.27
C GLU A 476 18.05 -3.51 25.87
N LYS A 477 19.38 -3.38 25.85
CA LYS A 477 20.05 -2.18 25.33
C LYS A 477 19.75 -1.92 23.87
N LYS A 478 19.77 -2.95 23.01
CA LYS A 478 19.37 -2.83 21.58
C LYS A 478 17.91 -2.40 21.43
N LEU A 479 17.02 -2.87 22.30
CA LEU A 479 15.61 -2.47 22.31
C LEU A 479 15.47 -0.99 22.68
N GLN A 480 16.17 -0.54 23.72
CA GLN A 480 16.20 0.88 24.13
C GLN A 480 16.78 1.77 23.01
N ASP A 481 17.89 1.39 22.39
CA ASP A 481 18.49 2.12 21.25
C ASP A 481 17.53 2.25 20.05
N VAL A 482 16.70 1.23 19.80
CA VAL A 482 15.66 1.26 18.75
C VAL A 482 14.46 2.11 19.15
N GLN A 483 14.03 2.06 20.42
CA GLN A 483 12.94 2.89 20.95
C GLN A 483 13.28 4.38 20.91
N ILE A 484 14.52 4.76 21.27
CA ILE A 484 15.00 6.15 21.19
C ILE A 484 14.97 6.64 19.73
N LYS A 485 15.54 5.87 18.79
CA LYS A 485 15.54 6.20 17.36
C LYS A 485 14.15 6.24 16.72
N LEU A 486 13.18 5.52 17.29
CA LEU A 486 11.78 5.59 16.86
C LEU A 486 11.14 6.89 17.36
N ALA A 487 11.34 7.23 18.64
CA ALA A 487 10.84 8.47 19.23
C ALA A 487 11.42 9.72 18.52
N GLU A 488 12.72 9.76 18.25
CA GLU A 488 13.37 10.83 17.46
C GLU A 488 12.70 10.99 16.09
N LYS A 489 12.48 9.87 15.37
CA LYS A 489 11.82 9.88 14.05
C LYS A 489 10.36 10.30 14.10
N ASP A 490 9.65 10.00 15.17
CA ASP A 490 8.25 10.40 15.33
C ASP A 490 8.14 11.89 15.72
N GLU A 491 9.09 12.41 16.50
CA GLU A 491 9.21 13.85 16.78
C GLU A 491 9.52 14.66 15.50
N ASP A 492 10.43 14.15 14.65
CA ASP A 492 10.76 14.81 13.38
C ASP A 492 9.59 14.81 12.37
N LYS A 493 8.82 13.71 12.29
CA LYS A 493 7.58 13.67 11.50
C LYS A 493 6.54 14.66 12.02
N GLU A 494 6.39 14.79 13.34
CA GLU A 494 5.42 15.72 13.92
C GLU A 494 5.81 17.17 13.64
N LYS A 495 7.11 17.52 13.65
CA LYS A 495 7.61 18.82 13.17
C LYS A 495 7.28 19.05 11.69
N GLU A 496 7.54 18.07 10.83
CA GLU A 496 7.21 18.16 9.39
C GLU A 496 5.70 18.34 9.18
N ILE A 497 4.85 17.62 9.92
CA ILE A 497 3.40 17.75 9.90
C ILE A 497 2.96 19.17 10.34
N GLN A 498 3.59 19.74 11.36
CA GLN A 498 3.30 21.10 11.83
C GLN A 498 3.75 22.17 10.83
N ASP A 499 4.91 22.00 10.20
CA ASP A 499 5.40 22.87 9.13
C ASP A 499 4.49 22.83 7.89
N LEU A 500 4.04 21.63 7.48
CA LEU A 500 3.09 21.45 6.38
C LEU A 500 1.73 22.07 6.71
N LYS A 501 1.20 21.88 7.93
CA LYS A 501 -0.04 22.54 8.39
C LYS A 501 0.07 24.07 8.28
N ARG A 502 1.20 24.65 8.71
CA ARG A 502 1.45 26.11 8.60
C ARG A 502 1.45 26.58 7.14
N ILE A 503 2.10 25.84 6.24
CA ILE A 503 2.11 26.15 4.80
C ILE A 503 0.70 26.07 4.20
N ILE A 504 -0.09 25.06 4.58
CA ILE A 504 -1.49 24.94 4.14
C ILE A 504 -2.30 26.16 4.59
N THR A 505 -2.23 26.56 5.86
CA THR A 505 -2.97 27.74 6.35
C THR A 505 -2.56 29.05 5.68
N GLU A 506 -1.27 29.19 5.31
CA GLU A 506 -0.77 30.36 4.56
C GLU A 506 -1.31 30.37 3.12
N LEU A 507 -1.31 29.21 2.43
CA LEU A 507 -1.85 29.08 1.08
C LEU A 507 -3.38 29.27 1.04
N GLU A 508 -4.11 28.77 2.04
CA GLU A 508 -5.55 29.01 2.22
C GLU A 508 -5.85 30.50 2.43
N PHE A 509 -5.05 31.19 3.25
CA PHE A 509 -5.17 32.63 3.46
C PHE A 509 -4.88 33.43 2.18
N GLN A 510 -3.80 33.11 1.45
CA GLN A 510 -3.47 33.74 0.17
C GLN A 510 -4.57 33.52 -0.88
N LEU A 511 -5.13 32.30 -0.97
CA LEU A 511 -6.22 31.98 -1.87
C LEU A 511 -7.49 32.78 -1.56
N GLU A 512 -7.84 32.93 -0.27
CA GLU A 512 -9.00 33.73 0.14
C GLU A 512 -8.77 35.22 -0.10
N MET A 513 -7.57 35.76 0.13
CA MET A 513 -7.22 37.14 -0.25
C MET A 513 -7.35 37.39 -1.76
N GLU A 514 -6.79 36.50 -2.59
CA GLU A 514 -6.92 36.60 -4.05
C GLU A 514 -8.37 36.46 -4.53
N LYS A 515 -9.17 35.60 -3.90
CA LYS A 515 -10.60 35.47 -4.20
C LYS A 515 -11.36 36.77 -3.90
N ASN A 516 -11.14 37.38 -2.74
CA ASN A 516 -11.74 38.67 -2.38
C ASN A 516 -11.25 39.82 -3.28
N ASN A 517 -9.97 39.84 -3.66
CA ASN A 517 -9.41 40.79 -4.62
C ASN A 517 -10.12 40.68 -5.98
N ASN A 518 -10.23 39.47 -6.52
CA ASN A 518 -10.90 39.20 -7.80
C ASN A 518 -12.40 39.55 -7.76
N GLU A 519 -13.10 39.26 -6.67
CA GLU A 519 -14.51 39.63 -6.51
C GLU A 519 -14.69 41.16 -6.49
N SER A 520 -13.80 41.89 -5.81
CA SER A 520 -13.80 43.37 -5.81
C SER A 520 -13.51 43.96 -7.21
N PHE A 521 -12.61 43.33 -7.98
CA PHE A 521 -12.29 43.72 -9.35
C PHE A 521 -13.48 43.50 -10.29
N LEU A 522 -14.15 42.35 -10.18
CA LEU A 522 -15.34 42.02 -10.96
C LEU A 522 -16.52 42.95 -10.64
N ASP A 523 -16.71 43.33 -9.38
CA ASP A 523 -17.74 44.30 -8.99
C ASP A 523 -17.44 45.71 -9.54
N ASN A 524 -16.17 46.14 -9.53
CA ASN A 524 -15.75 47.40 -10.15
C ASN A 524 -15.98 47.39 -11.68
N MET A 525 -15.59 46.33 -12.39
CA MET A 525 -15.91 46.18 -13.82
C MET A 525 -17.42 46.21 -14.08
N ARG A 526 -18.23 45.56 -13.23
CA ARG A 526 -19.69 45.55 -13.35
C ARG A 526 -20.29 46.95 -13.22
N LYS A 527 -19.77 47.77 -12.30
CA LYS A 527 -20.16 49.18 -12.14
C LYS A 527 -19.77 50.02 -13.35
N GLU A 528 -18.57 49.83 -13.90
CA GLU A 528 -18.10 50.56 -15.08
C GLU A 528 -18.91 50.22 -16.34
N ILE A 529 -19.19 48.93 -16.58
CA ILE A 529 -20.05 48.47 -17.69
C ILE A 529 -21.45 49.09 -17.56
N LYS A 530 -22.03 49.10 -16.36
CA LYS A 530 -23.34 49.74 -16.13
C LYS A 530 -23.28 51.24 -16.43
N HIS A 531 -22.28 51.96 -15.92
CA HIS A 531 -22.12 53.38 -16.19
C HIS A 531 -21.99 53.70 -17.69
N LYS A 532 -21.22 52.90 -18.43
CA LYS A 532 -21.08 53.05 -19.89
C LYS A 532 -22.36 52.72 -20.66
N SER A 533 -23.17 51.76 -20.17
CA SER A 533 -24.49 51.47 -20.72
C SER A 533 -25.44 52.65 -20.52
N ASP A 534 -25.51 53.21 -19.31
CA ASP A 534 -26.36 54.36 -18.98
C ASP A 534 -25.95 55.63 -19.78
N GLU A 535 -24.66 55.82 -20.04
CA GLU A 535 -24.13 56.90 -20.89
C GLU A 535 -24.49 56.71 -22.38
N LEU A 536 -24.38 55.48 -22.89
CA LEU A 536 -24.75 55.14 -24.27
C LEU A 536 -26.26 55.31 -24.52
N GLU A 537 -27.10 54.96 -23.54
CA GLU A 537 -28.55 55.15 -23.63
C GLU A 537 -28.91 56.64 -23.75
N LYS A 538 -28.31 57.51 -22.92
CA LYS A 538 -28.49 58.98 -23.01
C LYS A 538 -28.08 59.53 -24.38
N LEU A 539 -26.90 59.18 -24.88
CA LEU A 539 -26.44 59.60 -26.21
C LEU A 539 -27.36 59.10 -27.33
N THR A 540 -28.00 57.94 -27.14
CA THR A 540 -28.99 57.40 -28.09
C THR A 540 -30.28 58.21 -28.06
N GLN A 541 -30.77 58.61 -26.88
CA GLN A 541 -31.93 59.50 -26.70
C GLN A 541 -31.67 60.90 -27.27
N GLU A 542 -30.50 61.49 -27.03
CA GLU A 542 -30.10 62.78 -27.62
C GLU A 542 -30.06 62.71 -29.15
N ARG A 543 -29.52 61.62 -29.71
CA ARG A 543 -29.49 61.38 -31.15
C ARG A 543 -30.90 61.29 -31.74
N THR A 544 -31.84 60.59 -31.10
CA THR A 544 -33.23 60.51 -31.60
C THR A 544 -33.94 61.85 -31.52
N GLN A 545 -33.72 62.64 -30.46
CA GLN A 545 -34.25 64.01 -30.36
C GLN A 545 -33.71 64.92 -31.47
N LEU A 546 -32.41 64.87 -31.77
CA LEU A 546 -31.80 65.65 -32.85
C LEU A 546 -32.33 65.25 -34.24
N ILE A 547 -32.57 63.95 -34.47
CA ILE A 547 -33.20 63.47 -35.72
C ILE A 547 -34.62 64.03 -35.85
N HIS A 548 -35.42 64.00 -34.77
CA HIS A 548 -36.78 64.54 -34.78
C HIS A 548 -36.79 66.06 -35.06
N ASN A 549 -35.94 66.83 -34.37
CA ASN A 549 -35.79 68.27 -34.60
C ASN A 549 -35.35 68.56 -36.05
N LEU A 550 -34.45 67.75 -36.62
CA LEU A 550 -34.03 67.90 -38.02
C LEU A 550 -35.17 67.63 -39.00
N SER A 551 -35.99 66.59 -38.77
CA SER A 551 -37.19 66.35 -39.60
C SER A 551 -38.18 67.50 -39.54
N GLN A 552 -38.43 68.07 -38.34
CA GLN A 552 -39.32 69.23 -38.20
C GLN A 552 -38.80 70.45 -38.98
N VAL A 553 -37.53 70.80 -38.82
CA VAL A 553 -36.91 71.93 -39.57
C VAL A 553 -36.93 71.67 -41.09
N GLN A 554 -36.83 70.41 -41.51
CA GLN A 554 -36.91 70.04 -42.92
C GLN A 554 -38.34 70.16 -43.47
N GLU A 555 -39.37 69.78 -42.69
CA GLU A 555 -40.78 70.02 -43.02
C GLU A 555 -41.11 71.52 -43.10
N GLU A 556 -40.68 72.32 -42.11
CA GLU A 556 -40.83 73.78 -42.12
C GLU A 556 -40.16 74.41 -43.36
N ASN A 557 -38.96 73.93 -43.74
CA ASN A 557 -38.26 74.40 -44.94
C ASN A 557 -39.02 74.03 -46.23
N THR A 558 -39.58 72.81 -46.34
CA THR A 558 -40.41 72.46 -47.50
C THR A 558 -41.70 73.30 -47.58
N LEU A 559 -42.33 73.60 -46.45
CA LEU A 559 -43.53 74.43 -46.41
C LEU A 559 -43.20 75.90 -46.78
N LEU A 560 -42.05 76.42 -46.37
CA LEU A 560 -41.55 77.73 -46.80
C LEU A 560 -41.20 77.76 -48.28
N GLN A 561 -40.55 76.73 -48.83
CA GLN A 561 -40.26 76.63 -50.26
C GLN A 561 -41.56 76.59 -51.10
N GLU A 562 -42.54 75.81 -50.67
CA GLU A 562 -43.88 75.74 -51.27
C GLU A 562 -44.64 77.07 -51.17
N THR A 563 -44.51 77.78 -50.04
CA THR A 563 -45.08 79.13 -49.88
C THR A 563 -44.44 80.13 -50.84
N VAL A 564 -43.10 80.14 -50.94
CA VAL A 564 -42.35 81.00 -51.87
C VAL A 564 -42.68 80.66 -53.33
N ARG A 565 -42.86 79.37 -53.66
CA ARG A 565 -43.28 78.92 -54.99
C ARG A 565 -44.64 79.52 -55.37
N ARG A 566 -45.65 79.43 -54.50
CA ARG A 566 -46.98 80.02 -54.74
C ARG A 566 -46.94 81.55 -54.83
N GLU A 567 -46.24 82.24 -53.95
CA GLU A 567 -46.02 83.70 -54.05
C GLU A 567 -45.34 84.11 -55.38
N CYS A 568 -44.41 83.30 -55.89
CA CYS A 568 -43.80 83.51 -57.20
C CYS A 568 -44.78 83.29 -58.36
N GLU A 569 -45.65 82.28 -58.27
CA GLU A 569 -46.70 82.01 -59.26
C GLU A 569 -47.78 83.10 -59.27
N GLU A 570 -48.30 83.50 -58.10
CA GLU A 570 -49.25 84.60 -57.97
C GLU A 570 -48.65 85.92 -58.48
N ARG A 571 -47.38 86.21 -58.20
CA ARG A 571 -46.68 87.38 -58.79
C ARG A 571 -46.49 87.27 -60.30
N TYR A 572 -46.26 86.07 -60.82
CA TYR A 572 -46.16 85.85 -62.27
C TYR A 572 -47.51 86.08 -62.95
N GLU A 573 -48.60 85.54 -62.41
CA GLU A 573 -49.98 85.78 -62.88
C GLU A 573 -50.36 87.26 -62.80
N LEU A 574 -50.10 87.93 -61.67
CA LEU A 574 -50.31 89.37 -61.53
C LEU A 574 -49.47 90.19 -62.54
N THR A 575 -48.24 89.78 -62.81
CA THR A 575 -47.37 90.44 -63.80
C THR A 575 -47.87 90.21 -65.23
N ALA A 576 -48.39 89.02 -65.54
CA ALA A 576 -49.02 88.71 -66.81
C ALA A 576 -50.31 89.52 -67.01
N ALA A 577 -51.18 89.60 -66.00
CA ALA A 577 -52.39 90.42 -66.00
C ALA A 577 -52.07 91.92 -66.15
N LEU A 578 -51.04 92.43 -65.45
CA LEU A 578 -50.56 93.80 -65.61
C LEU A 578 -50.01 94.07 -67.02
N THR A 579 -49.40 93.06 -67.65
CA THR A 579 -48.89 93.15 -69.03
C THR A 579 -50.03 93.18 -70.03
N GLN A 580 -51.04 92.31 -69.90
CA GLN A 580 -52.27 92.39 -70.70
C GLN A 580 -53.00 93.73 -70.52
N ALA A 581 -53.09 94.26 -69.30
CA ALA A 581 -53.69 95.58 -69.06
C ALA A 581 -52.88 96.72 -69.75
N ARG A 582 -51.55 96.63 -69.78
CA ARG A 582 -50.69 97.56 -70.53
C ARG A 582 -50.87 97.44 -72.05
N GLU A 583 -51.03 96.22 -72.56
CA GLU A 583 -51.30 95.97 -73.98
C GLU A 583 -52.68 96.50 -74.40
N GLN A 584 -53.72 96.32 -73.57
CA GLN A 584 -55.05 96.91 -73.80
C GLN A 584 -55.00 98.46 -73.80
N VAL A 585 -54.18 99.08 -72.94
CA VAL A 585 -53.94 100.54 -72.97
C VAL A 585 -53.14 100.97 -74.20
N LEU A 586 -52.25 100.13 -74.73
CA LEU A 586 -51.52 100.37 -75.98
C LEU A 586 -52.42 100.24 -77.22
N GLU A 587 -53.41 99.33 -77.22
CA GLU A 587 -54.42 99.25 -78.28
C GLU A 587 -55.39 100.43 -78.25
N LEU A 588 -55.87 100.84 -77.05
CA LEU A 588 -56.65 102.06 -76.88
C LEU A 588 -55.90 103.32 -77.35
N LYS A 589 -54.57 103.35 -77.21
CA LYS A 589 -53.70 104.43 -77.74
C LYS A 589 -53.49 104.40 -79.26
N LYS A 590 -53.86 103.35 -79.99
CA LYS A 590 -53.76 103.29 -81.46
C LYS A 590 -55.00 103.82 -82.19
N LEU A 591 -56.10 104.08 -81.48
CA LEU A 591 -57.39 104.50 -82.06
C LEU A 591 -57.77 105.98 -81.82
N SER A 592 -56.87 106.79 -81.25
CA SER A 592 -57.06 108.25 -81.15
C SER A 592 -55.77 109.01 -81.48
N GLY A 593 -55.86 109.97 -82.39
CA GLY A 593 -54.69 110.62 -83.01
C GLY A 593 -54.30 111.98 -82.42
N ASN A 594 -53.01 112.25 -82.50
CA ASN A 594 -52.34 113.57 -82.57
C ASN A 594 -52.74 114.70 -81.60
N PHE A 595 -51.80 115.09 -80.72
CA PHE A 595 -51.28 116.47 -80.67
C PHE A 595 -49.84 116.47 -80.07
N PRO A 596 -48.93 117.38 -80.46
CA PRO A 596 -47.49 117.27 -80.13
C PRO A 596 -46.95 118.39 -79.22
N LEU A 597 -45.97 118.09 -78.36
CA LEU A 597 -45.05 119.09 -77.80
C LEU A 597 -43.61 118.55 -77.63
N SER A 598 -42.75 119.10 -78.50
CA SER A 598 -41.36 119.57 -78.37
C SER A 598 -40.56 119.48 -77.04
N PRO A 599 -39.21 119.66 -77.10
CA PRO A 599 -38.29 118.79 -76.37
C PRO A 599 -37.41 119.50 -75.32
N CYS A 600 -36.64 118.73 -74.55
CA CYS A 600 -35.38 119.21 -73.96
C CYS A 600 -34.33 118.10 -73.86
N SER A 601 -33.09 118.44 -74.23
CA SER A 601 -31.88 117.62 -74.08
C SER A 601 -31.11 118.04 -72.84
N LEU A 602 -30.33 117.13 -72.23
CA LEU A 602 -29.08 117.35 -71.48
C LEU A 602 -28.50 115.96 -71.15
N ALA A 603 -27.36 115.59 -71.75
CA ALA A 603 -26.02 115.66 -71.13
C ALA A 603 -25.89 114.75 -69.88
N GLN A 604 -25.21 113.61 -69.98
CA GLN A 604 -23.73 113.47 -69.97
C GLN A 604 -23.12 113.88 -68.62
N GLY A 605 -22.74 112.87 -67.83
CA GLY A 605 -22.02 113.03 -66.57
C GLY A 605 -21.49 111.68 -66.10
N SER A 606 -20.20 111.60 -65.77
CA SER A 606 -19.50 110.36 -65.40
C SER A 606 -18.73 110.55 -64.09
N LEU A 607 -18.35 109.42 -63.50
CA LEU A 607 -17.31 109.22 -62.46
C LEU A 607 -17.65 109.34 -60.96
N THR A 608 -16.99 108.41 -60.25
CA THR A 608 -16.45 108.46 -58.86
C THR A 608 -17.37 108.38 -57.64
N SER A 609 -17.56 107.14 -57.17
CA SER A 609 -16.90 106.55 -55.98
C SER A 609 -16.93 107.26 -54.60
N SER A 610 -17.43 106.48 -53.62
CA SER A 610 -16.96 106.33 -52.23
C SER A 610 -17.47 107.23 -51.08
N ALA A 611 -17.70 106.51 -49.97
CA ALA A 611 -17.59 106.89 -48.55
C ALA A 611 -18.80 107.52 -47.81
N ALA A 612 -19.28 106.72 -46.84
CA ALA A 612 -19.40 107.07 -45.41
C ALA A 612 -20.69 107.68 -44.81
N LEU A 613 -21.29 106.86 -43.93
CA LEU A 613 -21.71 107.14 -42.53
C LEU A 613 -23.06 107.82 -42.20
N LEU A 614 -23.77 107.14 -41.26
CA LEU A 614 -24.70 107.62 -40.20
C LEU A 614 -25.96 108.36 -40.70
N GLY A 615 -27.20 108.01 -40.31
CA GLY A 615 -27.76 107.64 -39.00
C GLY A 615 -29.05 108.49 -38.83
N ASP A 616 -30.02 108.29 -37.93
CA ASP A 616 -30.29 107.31 -36.87
C ASP A 616 -31.78 107.50 -36.40
N TYR A 617 -32.25 106.70 -35.43
CA TYR A 617 -33.47 106.83 -34.58
C TYR A 617 -34.86 106.45 -35.16
N GLY A 618 -35.74 105.80 -34.39
CA GLY A 618 -35.70 105.27 -33.00
C GLY A 618 -36.91 104.30 -32.78
N GLN A 619 -37.21 103.63 -31.66
CA GLN A 619 -36.79 103.57 -30.24
C GLN A 619 -36.79 102.07 -29.79
N LYS A 620 -36.40 101.57 -28.59
CA LYS A 620 -36.32 102.15 -27.22
C LYS A 620 -35.40 101.30 -26.29
N SER A 621 -34.42 101.97 -25.67
CA SER A 621 -33.94 101.89 -24.26
C SER A 621 -33.52 100.54 -23.59
N ARG A 622 -32.25 100.31 -23.17
CA ARG A 622 -31.37 100.91 -22.09
C ARG A 622 -31.63 100.35 -20.65
N PRO A 623 -30.67 100.42 -19.68
CA PRO A 623 -29.25 100.88 -19.73
C PRO A 623 -28.20 99.97 -19.00
N SER A 624 -26.92 100.38 -19.06
CA SER A 624 -25.77 99.91 -18.25
C SER A 624 -25.62 100.69 -16.91
N PRO A 625 -24.67 100.37 -15.99
CA PRO A 625 -23.34 101.03 -16.01
C PRO A 625 -22.14 100.19 -15.48
N SER A 626 -21.02 100.84 -15.14
CA SER A 626 -19.62 100.35 -15.12
C SER A 626 -18.91 100.18 -13.75
N SER A 627 -17.99 99.20 -13.64
CA SER A 627 -16.79 99.11 -12.74
C SER A 627 -15.95 97.84 -13.09
N GLY A 628 -14.65 97.66 -12.79
CA GLY A 628 -13.56 98.57 -12.36
C GLY A 628 -12.37 97.89 -11.64
N LYS A 629 -11.12 98.07 -12.14
CA LYS A 629 -9.78 97.70 -11.58
C LYS A 629 -9.42 96.19 -11.41
N GLU A 630 -8.33 95.66 -12.01
CA GLU A 630 -6.86 95.69 -11.63
C GLU A 630 -6.53 94.47 -10.70
N ILE A 631 -5.59 93.53 -10.94
CA ILE A 631 -4.11 93.61 -11.09
C ILE A 631 -3.52 92.25 -11.65
N ASN A 632 -2.50 92.31 -12.54
CA ASN A 632 -1.27 91.46 -12.76
C ASN A 632 -1.16 89.97 -12.33
N LEU A 633 -0.28 89.10 -12.88
CA LEU A 633 0.78 89.13 -13.93
C LEU A 633 1.18 87.69 -14.35
N SER A 634 1.83 87.52 -15.52
CA SER A 634 2.73 86.42 -15.99
C SER A 634 2.43 84.94 -15.66
N GLY A 635 2.57 83.95 -16.54
CA GLY A 635 3.17 83.82 -17.89
C GLY A 635 3.35 82.30 -18.15
N GLN A 636 3.92 81.76 -19.23
CA GLN A 636 4.41 82.27 -20.51
C GLN A 636 4.66 81.05 -21.43
N PHE A 637 4.43 81.17 -22.76
CA PHE A 637 4.74 80.16 -23.82
C PHE A 637 4.04 78.77 -23.75
N GLY A 638 3.68 78.11 -24.86
CA GLY A 638 3.71 78.55 -26.26
C GLY A 638 3.07 77.54 -27.25
N ILE A 639 2.16 78.06 -28.08
CA ILE A 639 1.96 77.84 -29.54
C ILE A 639 2.46 76.48 -30.10
N SER A 640 1.63 75.52 -30.54
CA SER A 640 0.56 75.51 -31.56
C SER A 640 0.99 75.29 -33.04
N ARG A 641 0.40 74.23 -33.64
CA ARG A 641 -0.21 74.18 -35.00
C ARG A 641 0.62 73.88 -36.25
N ALA A 642 0.56 72.59 -36.64
CA ALA A 642 0.03 72.03 -37.91
C ALA A 642 0.51 72.47 -39.33
N ALA A 643 0.35 71.48 -40.23
CA ALA A 643 -0.04 71.56 -41.65
C ALA A 643 1.02 71.31 -42.75
N LYS A 644 0.70 70.30 -43.58
CA LYS A 644 0.94 70.06 -45.03
C LYS A 644 2.25 70.52 -45.72
N ALA A 645 2.79 69.60 -46.51
CA ALA A 645 3.82 69.84 -47.53
C ALA A 645 3.37 70.78 -48.67
N PRO A 646 4.31 71.25 -49.50
CA PRO A 646 4.25 70.89 -50.92
C PRO A 646 5.60 70.50 -51.57
N THR A 647 5.57 70.28 -52.88
CA THR A 647 6.57 69.61 -53.74
C THR A 647 7.53 70.56 -54.47
N SER A 648 8.71 70.05 -54.90
CA SER A 648 9.13 69.89 -56.32
C SER A 648 10.60 70.24 -56.71
N SER A 649 11.09 69.52 -57.74
CA SER A 649 11.91 70.02 -58.88
C SER A 649 13.46 70.17 -58.83
N LYS A 650 14.15 69.26 -59.56
CA LYS A 650 15.31 69.47 -60.52
C LYS A 650 16.69 69.97 -59.98
N ARG A 651 17.85 69.80 -60.65
CA ARG A 651 18.39 68.89 -61.71
C ARG A 651 19.89 69.21 -61.97
N GLY A 652 20.75 68.19 -62.13
CA GLY A 652 22.11 68.28 -62.77
C GLY A 652 23.31 68.49 -61.82
N GLY A 653 24.53 67.99 -62.10
CA GLY A 653 24.95 67.06 -63.17
C GLY A 653 26.49 66.90 -63.28
N SER A 654 26.94 65.82 -63.96
CA SER A 654 28.36 65.49 -64.34
C SER A 654 29.37 65.27 -63.19
N VAL A 655 30.30 64.31 -63.20
CA VAL A 655 30.80 63.30 -64.17
C VAL A 655 30.88 61.95 -63.38
N ALA A 656 31.09 60.72 -63.87
CA ALA A 656 31.69 60.20 -65.10
C ALA A 656 31.22 58.76 -65.46
N LEU A 657 31.83 58.21 -66.52
CA LEU A 657 31.81 56.81 -67.03
C LEU A 657 33.25 56.48 -67.53
N PRO A 658 33.63 55.25 -67.95
CA PRO A 658 32.86 54.02 -68.29
C PRO A 658 33.42 52.74 -67.60
N ALA A 659 33.06 51.48 -67.92
CA ALA A 659 31.79 50.81 -68.29
C ALA A 659 32.05 49.27 -68.37
N LEU A 660 31.00 48.52 -68.76
CA LEU A 660 31.00 47.14 -69.31
C LEU A 660 30.94 45.94 -68.33
N SER A 661 30.05 45.02 -68.72
CA SER A 661 29.68 43.77 -68.04
C SER A 661 30.37 42.54 -68.69
N PRO A 662 29.90 41.30 -68.46
CA PRO A 662 30.67 40.16 -67.96
C PRO A 662 31.44 39.37 -69.04
N PRO A 663 32.11 38.26 -68.65
CA PRO A 663 31.63 36.96 -69.20
C PRO A 663 31.80 35.71 -68.30
N HIS A 664 30.82 34.80 -68.35
CA HIS A 664 31.02 33.33 -68.37
C HIS A 664 31.33 32.89 -69.83
N PRO A 665 31.74 31.63 -70.19
CA PRO A 665 31.76 30.32 -69.48
C PRO A 665 33.13 29.60 -69.72
N PRO A 666 33.33 28.30 -70.13
CA PRO A 666 32.54 27.05 -70.07
C PRO A 666 33.29 25.71 -69.74
N ARG A 667 32.49 24.61 -69.63
CA ARG A 667 32.80 23.16 -69.90
C ARG A 667 33.81 22.41 -68.96
N GLY A 668 33.59 21.13 -68.62
CA GLY A 668 32.42 20.25 -68.80
C GLY A 668 32.74 18.73 -68.83
N ARG A 669 31.70 17.87 -68.63
CA ARG A 669 31.66 16.38 -68.82
C ARG A 669 32.57 15.52 -67.91
N ALA A 670 32.26 14.26 -67.56
CA ALA A 670 31.02 13.46 -67.62
C ALA A 670 31.20 12.14 -66.80
N SER A 671 30.12 11.36 -66.64
CA SER A 671 30.08 9.89 -66.35
C SER A 671 30.63 9.37 -64.99
N SER A 672 30.21 8.21 -64.43
CA SER A 672 29.02 7.35 -64.64
C SER A 672 29.07 6.13 -63.68
N LEU A 673 27.92 5.75 -63.10
CA LEU A 673 27.51 4.39 -62.64
C LEU A 673 28.29 3.58 -61.57
N ASN A 674 27.47 2.99 -60.68
CA ASN A 674 27.57 1.65 -60.07
C ASN A 674 28.53 1.34 -58.89
N GLU A 675 27.91 1.11 -57.73
CA GLU A 675 28.21 0.06 -56.74
C GLU A 675 28.15 -1.36 -57.38
N PRO A 676 28.70 -2.47 -56.79
CA PRO A 676 28.43 -2.85 -55.38
C PRO A 676 29.47 -3.70 -54.58
N ARG A 677 29.19 -3.83 -53.27
CA ARG A 677 29.43 -5.01 -52.39
C ARG A 677 30.78 -5.76 -52.46
N SER A 678 31.53 -5.73 -51.34
CA SER A 678 31.64 -6.86 -50.37
C SER A 678 32.95 -6.84 -49.54
N ARG A 679 32.92 -7.48 -48.35
CA ARG A 679 34.08 -7.92 -47.52
C ARG A 679 34.84 -6.82 -46.76
N ILE A 680 35.40 -7.04 -45.56
CA ILE A 680 35.32 -8.20 -44.65
C ILE A 680 35.48 -7.77 -43.18
N ALA A 681 34.85 -8.56 -42.32
CA ALA A 681 34.96 -8.58 -40.87
C ALA A 681 36.40 -8.74 -40.33
N ALA A 682 36.87 -7.78 -39.51
CA ALA A 682 38.12 -7.91 -38.74
C ALA A 682 38.22 -6.93 -37.55
N VAL A 683 37.38 -7.06 -36.50
CA VAL A 683 37.63 -6.37 -35.20
C VAL A 683 37.36 -7.24 -33.98
N ILE A 684 36.26 -8.01 -33.93
CA ILE A 684 35.91 -8.79 -32.72
C ILE A 684 36.64 -10.14 -32.69
N ARG A 685 37.94 -10.12 -32.32
CA ARG A 685 38.64 -11.31 -31.79
C ARG A 685 39.89 -10.97 -30.96
N ARG A 686 39.70 -10.39 -29.78
CA ARG A 686 40.66 -10.43 -28.65
C ARG A 686 39.96 -10.07 -27.34
N GLN A 687 40.48 -10.61 -26.23
CA GLN A 687 40.02 -10.44 -24.84
C GLN A 687 38.73 -11.18 -24.43
N LEU A 688 38.83 -12.52 -24.38
CA LEU A 688 38.37 -13.30 -23.23
C LEU A 688 39.36 -14.45 -23.00
N SER A 689 40.26 -14.27 -22.05
CA SER A 689 41.14 -15.30 -21.47
C SER A 689 41.64 -14.77 -20.12
N GLN A 690 41.59 -15.61 -19.07
CA GLN A 690 42.05 -15.33 -17.70
C GLN A 690 41.19 -14.36 -16.87
N LEU A 691 40.00 -14.80 -16.48
CA LEU A 691 39.73 -15.29 -15.10
C LEU A 691 38.33 -15.94 -15.03
#